data_AF-A0A432KKV6-F1
#
_entry.id   AF-A0A432KKV6-F1
#
_cell.length_a   1.000
_cell.length_b   1.000
_cell.length_c   1.000
_cell.angle_alpha   90.00
_cell.angle_beta   90.00
_cell.angle_gamma   90.00
#
_symmetry.space_group_name_H-M   'P 1'
#
loop_
_entity.id
_entity.type
_entity.pdbx_description
1 polymer ?
#
loop_
_entity_poly.entity_id
_entity_poly.type
_entity_poly.pdbx_seq_one_letter_code
_entity_poly.pdbx_strand_id
1 'polypeptide(L)'
;IAFDGKFHSGDIFPEFEEKLRVMPDKSLGFEHPVAEEGIDLLNGQAKFYGSIRLDNQGLRGGKKIEYLSSTILSENFTFFKDSIKGLGTYANMEPGDWEGVSFPKMEITNFDIRWLTFKDSLYLTNRSEAFRMYDETASLNGKAIISKKGLFGQGEMKTRGSNTTSENFNFKEHRFSARHANFEIESTDTIPALASDDVRLDFDFQANTATINPEIEGDAALNFPYASYKTSIPSALWKLDERVVEMTKPSNININNSYFYSTNPDQDSLVFNATKAIYDIETQSLKVSGIPSITVADAKITPSGGEVIIGENGTINKLYNAALSLDTLTNYHNLYNAEIEIVSRNKFIGNATYRYVNSIGDTFSIKMGEFSLEPIPDPGKSNRTLRTVSSGVVNKDDRMLISPGMYYKGDVTMYADKPALELKGYVQPDLQDIPNYDTWIGYTSDGSNKEVVIDFDNSVTEMGEPLQAGIHFDKVNNELYATFLNEKRDFTDSDFFVPSGMLTYSASKNQFIIEDKERKSGSSFSGKYFAYNEEKQTVNFEGPFKFMDSRSEAEFRSAGSGSGDLLTQEFIFNLMMTTEFELPNAFTSVIGNDMINVVQRLGLPESTKDLDRLLPKLAELAGNSAAKRYEEYIFNEYIPLHSLSSSLTKTLVLNNLDMKWSSEEQAWYNVGKIGLSNTGNVDINANVDGFIEIKRLEMGSAIKIFLQISPSCWYFFHYEEDRLIFFSSNTEANELINRKSKAEKAKFGEFVFLTGDKLEVTNFVEEYRKKYFDIDAPYYLEMASEAGAAAAPVNNTPIPQQDDAPVEDDDDGF
;
A
#
# COMPACT_ATOMS: atom_id res chain seq x y z
N ILE A 1 65.61 -1.91 -87.72
CA ILE A 1 64.43 -2.60 -88.29
C ILE A 1 63.20 -2.00 -87.62
N ALA A 2 62.23 -1.54 -88.41
CA ALA A 2 60.97 -1.02 -87.90
C ALA A 2 59.84 -1.65 -88.72
N PHE A 3 58.75 -2.07 -88.06
CA PHE A 3 57.59 -2.67 -88.72
C PHE A 3 56.39 -1.75 -88.54
N ASP A 4 55.85 -1.24 -89.66
CA ASP A 4 54.62 -0.45 -89.64
C ASP A 4 53.42 -1.35 -89.28
N GLY A 5 52.53 -0.85 -88.43
CA GLY A 5 51.32 -1.57 -88.04
C GLY A 5 50.32 -0.69 -87.31
N LYS A 6 49.18 -1.28 -86.95
CA LYS A 6 48.15 -0.65 -86.13
C LYS A 6 48.15 -1.27 -84.74
N PHE A 7 48.18 -0.45 -83.69
CA PHE A 7 48.17 -0.94 -82.32
C PHE A 7 46.74 -1.14 -81.82
N HIS A 8 46.46 -2.34 -81.32
CA HIS A 8 45.18 -2.68 -80.68
C HIS A 8 45.43 -2.98 -79.20
N SER A 9 44.96 -2.09 -78.32
CA SER A 9 45.20 -2.16 -76.88
C SER A 9 44.09 -2.87 -76.10
N GLY A 10 43.03 -3.34 -76.78
CA GLY A 10 41.85 -3.91 -76.13
C GLY A 10 41.05 -2.85 -75.38
N ASP A 11 40.68 -1.79 -76.08
CA ASP A 11 39.85 -0.66 -75.61
C ASP A 11 40.46 0.24 -74.53
N ILE A 12 41.73 0.04 -74.18
CA ILE A 12 42.46 0.94 -73.26
C ILE A 12 42.66 2.30 -73.94
N PHE A 13 43.20 2.30 -75.16
CA PHE A 13 43.39 3.45 -76.03
C PHE A 13 42.75 3.19 -77.41
N PRO A 14 42.28 4.22 -78.12
CA PRO A 14 41.89 4.15 -79.52
C PRO A 14 42.99 3.54 -80.39
N GLU A 15 42.60 2.91 -81.50
CA GLU A 15 43.57 2.31 -82.43
C GLU A 15 44.37 3.41 -83.14
N PHE A 16 45.70 3.35 -83.07
CA PHE A 16 46.60 4.28 -83.76
C PHE A 16 47.67 3.53 -84.58
N GLU A 17 48.15 4.18 -85.64
CA GLU A 17 49.27 3.66 -86.44
C GLU A 17 50.58 3.92 -85.72
N GLU A 18 51.45 2.92 -85.65
CA GLU A 18 52.76 3.04 -85.02
C GLU A 18 53.78 2.08 -85.63
N LYS A 19 55.07 2.40 -85.47
CA LYS A 19 56.19 1.58 -85.94
C LYS A 19 56.78 0.80 -84.79
N LEU A 20 56.70 -0.53 -84.85
CA LEU A 20 57.34 -1.42 -83.90
C LEU A 20 58.86 -1.42 -84.11
N ARG A 21 59.64 -1.08 -83.09
CA ARG A 21 61.11 -0.96 -83.11
C ARG A 21 61.73 -1.78 -81.98
N VAL A 22 63.03 -2.02 -82.06
CA VAL A 22 63.79 -2.62 -80.95
C VAL A 22 64.00 -1.55 -79.88
N MET A 23 63.48 -1.80 -78.67
CA MET A 23 63.57 -0.92 -77.50
C MET A 23 64.91 -1.09 -76.77
N PRO A 24 65.31 -0.18 -75.84
CA PRO A 24 66.57 -0.30 -75.11
C PRO A 24 66.74 -1.61 -74.31
N ASP A 25 65.63 -2.25 -73.93
CA ASP A 25 65.58 -3.54 -73.23
C ASP A 25 65.63 -4.75 -74.20
N LYS A 26 65.89 -4.50 -75.49
CA LYS A 26 65.92 -5.48 -76.59
C LYS A 26 64.56 -6.13 -76.89
N SER A 27 63.45 -5.63 -76.34
CA SER A 27 62.10 -6.03 -76.76
C SER A 27 61.74 -5.40 -78.10
N LEU A 28 60.72 -5.95 -78.77
CA LEU A 28 60.00 -5.23 -79.81
C LEU A 28 58.89 -4.40 -79.15
N GLY A 29 58.83 -3.10 -79.45
CA GLY A 29 57.97 -2.15 -78.77
C GLY A 29 57.86 -0.81 -79.51
N PHE A 30 57.30 0.20 -78.85
CA PHE A 30 57.19 1.55 -79.41
C PHE A 30 57.12 2.63 -78.31
N GLU A 31 57.30 3.88 -78.72
CA GLU A 31 57.02 5.07 -77.93
C GLU A 31 56.21 6.04 -78.79
N HIS A 32 55.01 6.39 -78.32
CA HIS A 32 54.01 7.17 -79.02
C HIS A 32 53.70 8.44 -78.21
N PRO A 33 54.10 9.64 -78.67
CA PRO A 33 53.72 10.89 -78.02
C PRO A 33 52.25 11.19 -78.26
N VAL A 34 51.52 11.51 -77.20
CA VAL A 34 50.12 11.96 -77.26
C VAL A 34 50.07 13.46 -77.54
N ALA A 35 49.11 13.89 -78.37
CA ALA A 35 48.88 15.31 -78.66
C ALA A 35 48.52 16.13 -77.41
N GLU A 36 48.61 17.46 -77.50
CA GLU A 36 48.39 18.34 -76.34
C GLU A 36 46.94 18.27 -75.81
N GLU A 37 45.98 18.02 -76.69
CA GLU A 37 44.56 17.80 -76.38
C GLU A 37 44.27 16.50 -75.62
N GLY A 38 45.24 15.59 -75.54
CA GLY A 38 45.11 14.27 -74.92
C GLY A 38 44.54 13.21 -75.87
N ILE A 39 44.51 11.95 -75.40
CA ILE A 39 43.88 10.82 -76.08
C ILE A 39 42.83 10.20 -75.15
N ASP A 40 41.73 9.72 -75.73
CA ASP A 40 40.70 9.01 -74.98
C ASP A 40 41.27 7.76 -74.30
N LEU A 41 40.83 7.52 -73.08
CA LEU A 41 41.19 6.38 -72.25
C LEU A 41 39.89 5.62 -71.88
N LEU A 42 39.93 4.28 -72.00
CA LEU A 42 38.82 3.38 -71.64
C LEU A 42 37.50 3.74 -72.34
N ASN A 43 37.52 3.81 -73.68
CA ASN A 43 36.37 4.18 -74.52
C ASN A 43 35.75 5.55 -74.15
N GLY A 44 36.59 6.55 -73.91
CA GLY A 44 36.17 7.93 -73.63
C GLY A 44 35.70 8.19 -72.20
N GLN A 45 35.92 7.24 -71.27
CA GLN A 45 35.59 7.44 -69.86
C GLN A 45 36.57 8.39 -69.15
N ALA A 46 37.79 8.54 -69.68
CA ALA A 46 38.80 9.46 -69.19
C ALA A 46 39.65 9.97 -70.35
N LYS A 47 40.51 10.95 -70.04
CA LYS A 47 41.55 11.44 -70.95
C LYS A 47 42.94 11.17 -70.40
N PHE A 48 43.82 10.66 -71.26
CA PHE A 48 45.23 10.45 -70.96
C PHE A 48 46.09 11.47 -71.71
N TYR A 49 47.13 11.96 -71.05
CA TYR A 49 48.10 12.90 -71.61
C TYR A 49 49.52 12.36 -71.44
N GLY A 50 50.43 12.75 -72.34
CA GLY A 50 51.86 12.46 -72.23
C GLY A 50 52.38 11.54 -73.33
N SER A 51 53.00 10.43 -72.97
CA SER A 51 53.47 9.44 -73.95
C SER A 51 53.09 8.02 -73.55
N ILE A 52 52.84 7.17 -74.55
CA ILE A 52 52.54 5.75 -74.41
C ILE A 52 53.76 4.97 -74.86
N ARG A 53 54.19 3.99 -74.07
CA ARG A 53 55.35 3.14 -74.35
C ARG A 53 54.99 1.68 -74.13
N LEU A 54 55.40 0.83 -75.07
CA LEU A 54 55.28 -0.63 -74.95
C LEU A 54 56.68 -1.25 -74.99
N ASP A 55 57.03 -2.02 -73.96
CA ASP A 55 58.29 -2.78 -73.88
C ASP A 55 58.13 -4.05 -73.00
N ASN A 56 59.22 -4.72 -72.59
CA ASN A 56 59.12 -5.93 -71.74
C ASN A 56 58.48 -5.68 -70.37
N GLN A 57 58.36 -4.42 -69.93
CA GLN A 57 57.69 -4.05 -68.68
C GLN A 57 56.19 -3.78 -68.88
N GLY A 58 55.67 -3.97 -70.10
CA GLY A 58 54.26 -3.85 -70.44
C GLY A 58 53.90 -2.52 -71.12
N LEU A 59 52.59 -2.27 -71.25
CA LEU A 59 52.07 -1.02 -71.77
C LEU A 59 52.06 0.02 -70.65
N ARG A 60 52.80 1.11 -70.86
CA ARG A 60 53.02 2.15 -69.85
C ARG A 60 52.87 3.54 -70.44
N GLY A 61 52.73 4.53 -69.59
CA GLY A 61 52.68 5.92 -70.00
C GLY A 61 52.64 6.87 -68.81
N GLY A 62 53.05 8.12 -69.00
CA GLY A 62 53.19 9.07 -67.90
C GLY A 62 52.83 10.49 -68.31
N LYS A 63 52.46 11.30 -67.31
CA LYS A 63 52.15 12.73 -67.28
C LYS A 63 50.85 12.96 -66.51
N LYS A 64 49.68 12.62 -67.06
CA LYS A 64 48.38 12.95 -66.43
C LYS A 64 47.21 12.10 -66.94
N ILE A 65 46.28 11.77 -66.04
CA ILE A 65 44.94 11.24 -66.33
C ILE A 65 43.90 12.22 -65.80
N GLU A 66 42.88 12.54 -66.60
CA GLU A 66 41.67 13.25 -66.17
C GLU A 66 40.49 12.28 -66.16
N TYR A 67 39.81 12.17 -65.02
CA TYR A 67 38.65 11.31 -64.82
C TYR A 67 37.65 11.97 -63.87
N LEU A 68 36.41 12.17 -64.34
CA LEU A 68 35.39 12.94 -63.62
C LEU A 68 35.93 14.33 -63.23
N SER A 69 35.76 14.74 -61.97
CA SER A 69 36.33 15.98 -61.42
C SER A 69 37.80 15.89 -61.02
N SER A 70 38.47 14.75 -61.25
CA SER A 70 39.82 14.48 -60.76
C SER A 70 40.89 14.60 -61.85
N THR A 71 42.01 15.25 -61.51
CA THR A 71 43.24 15.25 -62.31
C THR A 71 44.35 14.57 -61.54
N ILE A 72 44.97 13.56 -62.15
CA ILE A 72 45.93 12.66 -61.49
C ILE A 72 47.25 12.68 -62.27
N LEU A 73 48.33 13.10 -61.60
CA LEU A 73 49.68 13.14 -62.13
C LEU A 73 50.47 11.90 -61.68
N SER A 74 51.13 11.26 -62.64
CA SER A 74 52.07 10.17 -62.40
C SER A 74 53.13 10.16 -63.48
N GLU A 75 54.36 9.87 -63.09
CA GLU A 75 55.47 9.67 -64.03
C GLU A 75 55.32 8.36 -64.82
N ASN A 76 54.60 7.37 -64.28
CA ASN A 76 54.49 6.04 -64.89
C ASN A 76 53.23 5.29 -64.42
N PHE A 77 52.21 5.28 -65.27
CA PHE A 77 51.08 4.37 -65.22
C PHE A 77 51.40 3.09 -66.00
N THR A 78 51.03 1.94 -65.46
CA THR A 78 51.04 0.64 -66.13
C THR A 78 49.62 0.23 -66.43
N PHE A 79 49.34 -0.05 -67.70
CA PHE A 79 48.02 -0.38 -68.21
C PHE A 79 47.91 -1.90 -68.41
N PHE A 80 46.94 -2.49 -67.73
CA PHE A 80 46.49 -3.86 -67.90
C PHE A 80 45.08 -3.84 -68.51
N LYS A 81 44.65 -4.96 -69.10
CA LYS A 81 43.30 -5.07 -69.67
C LYS A 81 42.19 -4.87 -68.63
N ASP A 82 42.45 -5.22 -67.37
CA ASP A 82 41.49 -5.16 -66.27
C ASP A 82 41.76 -4.02 -65.28
N SER A 83 42.92 -3.35 -65.38
CA SER A 83 43.34 -2.38 -64.37
C SER A 83 44.43 -1.41 -64.84
N ILE A 84 44.51 -0.26 -64.19
CA ILE A 84 45.62 0.69 -64.33
C ILE A 84 46.30 0.81 -62.96
N LYS A 85 47.63 0.76 -62.91
CA LYS A 85 48.38 0.89 -61.66
C LYS A 85 49.50 1.92 -61.81
N GLY A 86 49.86 2.60 -60.75
CA GLY A 86 50.97 3.55 -60.79
C GLY A 86 51.28 4.16 -59.43
N LEU A 87 52.34 4.98 -59.41
CA LEU A 87 52.67 5.84 -58.28
C LEU A 87 52.32 7.28 -58.67
N GLY A 88 51.36 7.86 -57.97
CA GLY A 88 50.93 9.23 -58.17
C GLY A 88 51.84 10.20 -57.44
N THR A 89 52.22 11.28 -58.12
CA THR A 89 52.99 12.37 -57.52
C THR A 89 52.07 13.43 -56.93
N TYR A 90 50.98 13.75 -57.63
CA TYR A 90 49.96 14.70 -57.19
C TYR A 90 48.61 14.35 -57.81
N ALA A 91 47.52 14.48 -57.05
CA ALA A 91 46.17 14.49 -57.58
C ALA A 91 45.35 15.59 -56.92
N ASN A 92 44.47 16.20 -57.70
CA ASN A 92 43.43 17.10 -57.20
C ASN A 92 42.06 16.66 -57.70
N MET A 93 41.04 17.11 -56.97
CA MET A 93 39.63 16.96 -57.31
C MET A 93 38.98 18.32 -57.14
N GLU A 94 38.34 18.80 -58.22
CA GLU A 94 37.58 20.04 -58.19
C GLU A 94 36.21 19.81 -57.51
N PRO A 95 35.77 20.73 -56.64
CA PRO A 95 34.47 20.64 -55.98
C PRO A 95 33.31 20.89 -56.95
N GLY A 96 32.14 20.32 -56.63
CA GLY A 96 30.89 20.59 -57.33
C GLY A 96 30.23 19.34 -57.92
N ASP A 97 29.16 19.55 -58.67
CA ASP A 97 28.41 18.48 -59.34
C ASP A 97 29.04 18.11 -60.69
N TRP A 98 29.42 16.85 -60.82
CA TRP A 98 29.89 16.26 -62.07
C TRP A 98 28.96 15.12 -62.48
N GLU A 99 28.28 15.26 -63.62
CA GLU A 99 27.32 14.26 -64.14
C GLU A 99 26.25 13.80 -63.13
N GLY A 100 25.81 14.72 -62.25
CA GLY A 100 24.79 14.45 -61.22
C GLY A 100 25.35 13.88 -59.91
N VAL A 101 26.67 13.84 -59.74
CA VAL A 101 27.36 13.40 -58.52
C VAL A 101 28.18 14.55 -57.94
N SER A 102 27.97 14.84 -56.65
CA SER A 102 28.68 15.91 -55.93
C SER A 102 30.02 15.42 -55.39
N PHE A 103 31.09 16.14 -55.68
CA PHE A 103 32.45 15.86 -55.23
C PHE A 103 33.00 16.97 -54.33
N PRO A 104 33.80 16.65 -53.30
CA PRO A 104 34.51 17.64 -52.50
C PRO A 104 35.77 18.13 -53.20
N LYS A 105 36.30 19.25 -52.70
CA LYS A 105 37.70 19.59 -52.95
C LYS A 105 38.61 18.62 -52.21
N MET A 106 39.50 17.96 -52.93
CA MET A 106 40.46 17.00 -52.37
C MET A 106 41.81 17.12 -53.07
N GLU A 107 42.90 17.04 -52.31
CA GLU A 107 44.26 17.01 -52.83
C GLU A 107 45.09 15.94 -52.13
N ILE A 108 46.02 15.32 -52.85
CA ILE A 108 46.98 14.36 -52.29
C ILE A 108 48.31 14.38 -53.04
N THR A 109 49.41 14.20 -52.30
CA THR A 109 50.75 13.96 -52.84
C THR A 109 51.19 12.52 -52.52
N ASN A 110 52.11 11.97 -53.32
CA ASN A 110 52.78 10.68 -53.03
C ASN A 110 51.84 9.53 -52.63
N PHE A 111 51.12 8.96 -53.60
CA PHE A 111 50.08 7.95 -53.37
C PHE A 111 50.18 6.75 -54.33
N ASP A 112 49.62 5.62 -53.92
CA ASP A 112 49.39 4.48 -54.81
C ASP A 112 48.11 4.67 -55.60
N ILE A 113 48.19 4.39 -56.90
CA ILE A 113 47.05 4.43 -57.82
C ILE A 113 46.72 3.00 -58.24
N ARG A 114 45.44 2.65 -58.13
CA ARG A 114 44.90 1.43 -58.72
C ARG A 114 43.51 1.68 -59.26
N TRP A 115 43.34 1.64 -60.57
CA TRP A 115 42.03 1.69 -61.22
C TRP A 115 41.59 0.29 -61.62
N LEU A 116 40.42 -0.15 -61.16
CA LEU A 116 39.75 -1.35 -61.66
C LEU A 116 38.73 -0.95 -62.73
N THR A 117 39.09 -1.11 -64.00
CA THR A 117 38.40 -0.48 -65.13
C THR A 117 37.01 -1.08 -65.37
N PHE A 118 36.83 -2.39 -65.18
CA PHE A 118 35.52 -3.05 -65.29
C PHE A 118 34.60 -2.83 -64.07
N LYS A 119 35.12 -2.32 -62.95
CA LYS A 119 34.36 -2.09 -61.72
C LYS A 119 34.06 -0.61 -61.45
N ASP A 120 34.51 0.29 -62.31
CA ASP A 120 34.37 1.75 -62.13
C ASP A 120 34.89 2.20 -60.75
N SER A 121 36.06 1.71 -60.35
CA SER A 121 36.64 1.99 -59.03
C SER A 121 38.10 2.40 -59.15
N LEU A 122 38.36 3.70 -58.98
CA LEU A 122 39.70 4.28 -58.97
C LEU A 122 40.15 4.53 -57.53
N TYR A 123 41.09 3.72 -57.07
CA TYR A 123 41.64 3.79 -55.72
C TYR A 123 42.88 4.67 -55.68
N LEU A 124 42.86 5.65 -54.78
CA LEU A 124 44.02 6.43 -54.36
C LEU A 124 44.31 6.03 -52.90
N THR A 125 45.53 5.60 -52.58
CA THR A 125 45.93 5.25 -51.20
C THR A 125 47.15 6.06 -50.81
N ASN A 126 47.07 6.79 -49.71
CA ASN A 126 48.18 7.62 -49.28
C ASN A 126 49.35 6.78 -48.74
N ARG A 127 50.58 7.27 -48.94
CA ARG A 127 51.80 6.60 -48.41
C ARG A 127 52.45 7.33 -47.24
N SER A 128 52.31 8.65 -47.21
CA SER A 128 52.99 9.50 -46.24
C SER A 128 52.07 10.60 -45.73
N GLU A 129 51.69 11.54 -46.60
CA GLU A 129 50.79 12.65 -46.25
C GLU A 129 49.32 12.23 -46.34
N ALA A 130 48.46 12.79 -45.49
CA ALA A 130 47.02 12.59 -45.58
C ALA A 130 46.43 13.32 -46.80
N PHE A 131 45.29 12.86 -47.30
CA PHE A 131 44.48 13.64 -48.23
C PHE A 131 44.05 14.94 -47.55
N ARG A 132 44.22 16.08 -48.22
CA ARG A 132 43.71 17.37 -47.77
C ARG A 132 42.34 17.58 -48.39
N MET A 133 41.31 17.81 -47.58
CA MET A 133 39.93 17.93 -48.03
C MET A 133 39.28 19.21 -47.50
N TYR A 134 38.25 19.70 -48.20
CA TYR A 134 37.42 20.83 -47.74
C TYR A 134 38.24 22.07 -47.32
N ASP A 135 39.10 22.55 -48.22
CA ASP A 135 39.98 23.70 -47.97
C ASP A 135 40.86 23.55 -46.70
N GLU A 136 41.44 22.34 -46.52
CA GLU A 136 42.31 21.97 -45.40
C GLU A 136 41.61 21.97 -44.02
N THR A 137 40.28 22.11 -43.97
CA THR A 137 39.52 21.97 -42.71
C THR A 137 39.28 20.52 -42.31
N ALA A 138 39.60 19.57 -43.20
CA ALA A 138 39.64 18.15 -42.89
C ALA A 138 40.77 17.42 -43.61
N SER A 139 41.16 16.28 -43.06
CA SER A 139 42.15 15.40 -43.67
C SER A 139 41.78 13.93 -43.53
N LEU A 140 42.01 13.14 -44.58
CA LEU A 140 41.81 11.68 -44.55
C LEU A 140 43.16 10.97 -44.63
N ASN A 141 43.47 10.12 -43.66
CA ASN A 141 44.59 9.19 -43.72
C ASN A 141 44.05 7.79 -44.07
N GLY A 142 44.34 7.29 -45.27
CA GLY A 142 43.83 6.01 -45.76
C GLY A 142 43.64 5.96 -47.28
N LYS A 143 42.42 5.68 -47.73
CA LYS A 143 42.13 5.45 -49.15
C LYS A 143 40.87 6.17 -49.59
N ALA A 144 40.95 6.81 -50.76
CA ALA A 144 39.84 7.39 -51.47
C ALA A 144 39.49 6.53 -52.70
N ILE A 145 38.20 6.36 -52.99
CA ILE A 145 37.65 5.55 -54.07
C ILE A 145 36.78 6.45 -54.93
N ILE A 146 37.26 6.78 -56.12
CA ILE A 146 36.57 7.62 -57.08
C ILE A 146 35.77 6.72 -58.03
N SER A 147 34.49 7.01 -58.22
CA SER A 147 33.58 6.30 -59.12
C SER A 147 32.50 7.22 -59.65
N LYS A 148 31.76 6.79 -60.68
CA LYS A 148 30.57 7.48 -61.17
C LYS A 148 29.40 7.48 -60.18
N LYS A 149 29.53 6.83 -59.02
CA LYS A 149 28.51 6.84 -57.95
C LYS A 149 28.83 7.85 -56.84
N GLY A 150 30.05 8.37 -56.78
CA GLY A 150 30.52 9.22 -55.69
C GLY A 150 31.97 9.00 -55.33
N LEU A 151 32.43 9.80 -54.37
CA LEU A 151 33.70 9.63 -53.68
C LEU A 151 33.47 8.89 -52.36
N PHE A 152 34.07 7.71 -52.25
CA PHE A 152 34.05 6.92 -51.02
C PHE A 152 35.44 6.90 -50.39
N GLY A 153 35.54 6.48 -49.14
CA GLY A 153 36.84 6.26 -48.54
C GLY A 153 36.81 5.40 -47.29
N GLN A 154 38.01 5.11 -46.83
CA GLN A 154 38.28 4.28 -45.65
C GLN A 154 39.55 4.78 -44.96
N GLY A 155 39.56 4.75 -43.63
CA GLY A 155 40.69 5.17 -42.80
C GLY A 155 40.28 6.10 -41.66
N GLU A 156 41.16 7.06 -41.35
CA GLU A 156 41.00 8.02 -40.27
C GLU A 156 40.79 9.43 -40.84
N MET A 157 39.67 10.05 -40.53
CA MET A 157 39.24 11.38 -40.96
C MET A 157 39.31 12.34 -39.78
N LYS A 158 40.19 13.34 -39.86
CA LYS A 158 40.28 14.43 -38.89
C LYS A 158 39.57 15.66 -39.41
N THR A 159 38.81 16.33 -38.54
CA THR A 159 38.11 17.59 -38.85
C THR A 159 38.38 18.63 -37.76
N ARG A 160 37.64 19.74 -37.75
CA ARG A 160 37.76 20.82 -36.74
C ARG A 160 37.31 20.32 -35.36
N GLY A 161 38.24 19.77 -34.59
CA GLY A 161 38.02 19.30 -33.22
C GLY A 161 37.38 17.90 -33.13
N SER A 162 37.54 17.06 -34.16
CA SER A 162 37.03 15.68 -34.12
C SER A 162 37.87 14.71 -34.92
N ASN A 163 37.81 13.44 -34.52
CA ASN A 163 38.41 12.32 -35.23
C ASN A 163 37.36 11.25 -35.55
N THR A 164 37.39 10.69 -36.76
CA THR A 164 36.48 9.64 -37.19
C THR A 164 37.25 8.51 -37.86
N THR A 165 37.10 7.28 -37.40
CA THR A 165 37.64 6.09 -38.10
C THR A 165 36.48 5.29 -38.69
N SER A 166 36.54 4.96 -39.98
CA SER A 166 35.53 4.14 -40.65
C SER A 166 36.07 3.53 -41.95
N GLU A 167 35.53 2.37 -42.35
CA GLU A 167 35.77 1.78 -43.68
C GLU A 167 34.73 2.24 -44.73
N ASN A 168 33.71 3.00 -44.32
CA ASN A 168 32.53 3.33 -45.11
C ASN A 168 32.24 4.84 -45.14
N PHE A 169 33.21 5.64 -45.59
CA PHE A 169 32.98 7.05 -45.85
C PHE A 169 32.32 7.30 -47.20
N ASN A 170 31.49 8.34 -47.25
CA ASN A 170 30.98 8.94 -48.48
C ASN A 170 31.14 10.46 -48.37
N PHE A 171 31.75 11.07 -49.38
CA PHE A 171 32.11 12.49 -49.38
C PHE A 171 31.35 13.23 -50.48
N LYS A 172 30.90 14.45 -50.17
CA LYS A 172 30.20 15.38 -51.07
C LYS A 172 30.81 16.77 -50.91
N GLU A 173 30.38 17.75 -51.70
CA GLU A 173 30.98 19.09 -51.73
C GLU A 173 31.14 19.77 -50.34
N HIS A 174 30.12 19.70 -49.49
CA HIS A 174 30.09 20.39 -48.18
C HIS A 174 29.81 19.47 -46.99
N ARG A 175 29.85 18.14 -47.18
CA ARG A 175 29.56 17.18 -46.11
C ARG A 175 30.19 15.83 -46.36
N PHE A 176 30.44 15.10 -45.28
CA PHE A 176 30.72 13.66 -45.36
C PHE A 176 29.80 12.88 -44.45
N SER A 177 29.59 11.61 -44.79
CA SER A 177 28.89 10.65 -43.96
C SER A 177 29.74 9.40 -43.76
N ALA A 178 29.63 8.78 -42.60
CA ALA A 178 30.30 7.51 -42.28
C ALA A 178 29.31 6.51 -41.69
N ARG A 179 29.58 5.22 -41.89
CA ARG A 179 28.84 4.10 -41.30
C ARG A 179 29.80 3.19 -40.53
N HIS A 180 29.32 2.54 -39.47
CA HIS A 180 30.17 1.76 -38.57
C HIS A 180 31.41 2.54 -38.13
N ALA A 181 31.20 3.80 -37.77
CA ALA A 181 32.27 4.74 -37.47
C ALA A 181 32.55 4.79 -35.97
N ASN A 182 33.82 4.95 -35.64
CA ASN A 182 34.24 5.35 -34.30
C ASN A 182 34.56 6.83 -34.35
N PHE A 183 33.82 7.63 -33.58
CA PHE A 183 33.84 9.08 -33.65
C PHE A 183 34.14 9.69 -32.28
N GLU A 184 35.09 10.62 -32.26
CA GLU A 184 35.54 11.31 -31.05
C GLU A 184 35.49 12.82 -31.27
N ILE A 185 34.94 13.54 -30.28
CA ILE A 185 35.08 14.99 -30.16
C ILE A 185 36.29 15.27 -29.27
N GLU A 186 37.25 16.01 -29.80
CA GLU A 186 38.47 16.36 -29.09
C GLU A 186 38.16 17.28 -27.89
N SER A 187 38.97 17.18 -26.85
CA SER A 187 38.95 18.09 -25.70
C SER A 187 40.31 18.78 -25.54
N THR A 188 40.44 19.65 -24.55
CA THR A 188 41.73 20.26 -24.18
C THR A 188 42.68 19.30 -23.45
N ASP A 189 42.21 18.13 -23.00
CA ASP A 189 42.98 17.13 -22.27
C ASP A 189 43.29 15.88 -23.12
N THR A 190 43.82 14.83 -22.50
CA THR A 190 44.11 13.55 -23.15
C THR A 190 42.89 12.64 -23.34
N ILE A 191 41.71 13.03 -22.83
CA ILE A 191 40.47 12.23 -22.86
C ILE A 191 39.45 12.96 -23.75
N PRO A 192 38.78 12.30 -24.70
CA PRO A 192 37.81 12.96 -25.57
C PRO A 192 36.60 13.52 -24.78
N ALA A 193 36.02 14.61 -25.27
CA ALA A 193 34.82 15.20 -24.69
C ALA A 193 33.59 14.30 -24.88
N LEU A 194 33.53 13.62 -26.04
CA LEU A 194 32.57 12.59 -26.39
C LEU A 194 33.31 11.53 -27.20
N ALA A 195 33.08 10.26 -26.89
CA ALA A 195 33.54 9.13 -27.70
C ALA A 195 32.34 8.29 -28.13
N SER A 196 32.37 7.76 -29.34
CA SER A 196 31.32 6.90 -29.84
C SER A 196 31.86 5.73 -30.66
N ASP A 197 31.18 4.60 -30.58
CA ASP A 197 31.57 3.33 -31.19
C ASP A 197 30.39 2.80 -32.04
N ASP A 198 30.67 2.31 -33.24
CA ASP A 198 29.68 1.80 -34.19
C ASP A 198 28.50 2.76 -34.45
N VAL A 199 28.81 3.99 -34.89
CA VAL A 199 27.80 5.01 -35.20
C VAL A 199 27.70 5.32 -36.69
N ARG A 200 26.52 5.77 -37.08
CA ARG A 200 26.31 6.55 -38.30
C ARG A 200 26.61 8.01 -38.00
N LEU A 201 27.52 8.58 -38.79
CA LEU A 201 27.91 9.98 -38.71
C LEU A 201 27.49 10.72 -39.97
N ASP A 202 27.01 11.94 -39.80
CA ASP A 202 26.80 12.89 -40.88
C ASP A 202 27.31 14.27 -40.46
N PHE A 203 28.33 14.77 -41.15
CA PHE A 203 29.03 16.00 -40.80
C PHE A 203 28.85 17.02 -41.90
N ASP A 204 28.32 18.20 -41.56
CA ASP A 204 28.05 19.30 -42.47
C ASP A 204 28.98 20.49 -42.18
N PHE A 205 29.87 20.79 -43.11
CA PHE A 205 30.87 21.85 -42.98
C PHE A 205 30.28 23.26 -43.12
N GLN A 206 29.12 23.39 -43.77
CA GLN A 206 28.45 24.68 -43.98
C GLN A 206 27.60 25.05 -42.77
N ALA A 207 26.89 24.07 -42.20
CA ALA A 207 26.09 24.27 -40.99
C ALA A 207 26.92 24.24 -39.70
N ASN A 208 28.19 23.80 -39.75
CA ASN A 208 29.03 23.56 -38.57
C ASN A 208 28.35 22.60 -37.57
N THR A 209 27.79 21.50 -38.09
CA THR A 209 27.10 20.50 -37.27
C THR A 209 27.49 19.08 -37.65
N ALA A 210 27.48 18.18 -36.66
CA ALA A 210 27.57 16.74 -36.90
C ALA A 210 26.40 16.01 -36.23
N THR A 211 25.67 15.19 -37.00
CA THR A 211 24.65 14.29 -36.46
C THR A 211 25.24 12.91 -36.27
N ILE A 212 25.07 12.35 -35.07
CA ILE A 212 25.61 11.07 -34.63
C ILE A 212 24.41 10.20 -34.21
N ASN A 213 24.29 9.02 -34.79
CA ASN A 213 23.24 8.06 -34.49
C ASN A 213 23.86 6.68 -34.26
N PRO A 214 23.47 5.92 -33.22
CA PRO A 214 23.83 4.51 -33.10
C PRO A 214 23.42 3.72 -34.36
N GLU A 215 24.26 2.78 -34.83
CA GLU A 215 23.86 1.88 -35.93
C GLU A 215 22.72 0.94 -35.51
N ILE A 216 22.67 0.59 -34.21
CA ILE A 216 21.66 -0.28 -33.60
C ILE A 216 20.87 0.53 -32.56
N GLU A 217 19.55 0.62 -32.75
CA GLU A 217 18.66 1.27 -31.79
C GLU A 217 18.74 0.58 -30.41
N GLY A 218 18.91 1.37 -29.34
CA GLY A 218 19.02 0.87 -27.97
C GLY A 218 20.45 0.50 -27.55
N ASP A 219 21.41 0.50 -28.48
CA ASP A 219 22.82 0.33 -28.13
C ASP A 219 23.40 1.64 -27.59
N ALA A 220 24.18 1.53 -26.52
CA ALA A 220 24.74 2.68 -25.81
C ALA A 220 26.06 3.13 -26.41
N ALA A 221 25.98 3.55 -27.67
CA ALA A 221 27.12 3.89 -28.51
C ALA A 221 27.80 5.20 -28.10
N LEU A 222 27.13 6.12 -27.39
CA LEU A 222 27.68 7.43 -27.04
C LEU A 222 28.19 7.42 -25.60
N ASN A 223 29.45 7.80 -25.43
CA ASN A 223 30.16 7.86 -24.16
C ASN A 223 30.58 9.30 -23.84
N PHE A 224 30.32 9.73 -22.60
CA PHE A 224 30.71 11.01 -22.04
C PHE A 224 31.72 10.77 -20.92
N PRO A 225 33.03 10.74 -21.20
CA PRO A 225 34.03 10.32 -20.22
C PRO A 225 34.06 11.19 -18.95
N TYR A 226 33.96 12.51 -19.08
CA TYR A 226 33.97 13.43 -17.93
C TYR A 226 32.73 13.28 -17.03
N ALA A 227 31.56 13.18 -17.65
CA ALA A 227 30.33 12.90 -16.92
C ALA A 227 30.27 11.45 -16.41
N SER A 228 31.14 10.54 -16.86
CA SER A 228 31.10 9.10 -16.56
C SER A 228 29.75 8.46 -16.88
N TYR A 229 29.17 8.78 -18.04
CA TYR A 229 27.91 8.20 -18.51
C TYR A 229 27.99 7.74 -19.96
N LYS A 230 27.25 6.67 -20.26
CA LYS A 230 26.94 6.24 -21.62
C LYS A 230 25.44 6.34 -21.88
N THR A 231 25.08 6.53 -23.14
CA THR A 231 23.68 6.62 -23.55
C THR A 231 23.39 5.91 -24.85
N SER A 232 22.18 5.35 -24.92
CA SER A 232 21.57 4.77 -26.12
C SER A 232 20.63 5.74 -26.84
N ILE A 233 20.65 7.03 -26.48
CA ILE A 233 19.76 8.01 -27.08
C ILE A 233 19.93 8.03 -28.62
N PRO A 234 18.84 7.88 -29.40
CA PRO A 234 18.96 7.56 -30.83
C PRO A 234 19.62 8.62 -31.71
N SER A 235 19.69 9.87 -31.25
CA SER A 235 20.20 10.98 -32.04
C SER A 235 20.90 12.00 -31.17
N ALA A 236 22.12 12.35 -31.56
CA ALA A 236 22.90 13.44 -31.01
C ALA A 236 23.33 14.40 -32.13
N LEU A 237 23.09 15.70 -31.93
CA LEU A 237 23.50 16.78 -32.80
C LEU A 237 24.60 17.56 -32.10
N TRP A 238 25.82 17.43 -32.58
CA TRP A 238 26.92 18.27 -32.15
C TRP A 238 26.89 19.59 -32.92
N LYS A 239 26.77 20.70 -32.19
CA LYS A 239 26.89 22.06 -32.72
C LYS A 239 28.28 22.57 -32.41
N LEU A 240 29.12 22.71 -33.44
CA LEU A 240 30.55 22.98 -33.27
C LEU A 240 30.78 24.37 -32.67
N ASP A 241 30.05 25.38 -33.16
CA ASP A 241 30.21 26.77 -32.73
C ASP A 241 29.71 27.01 -31.30
N GLU A 242 28.65 26.32 -30.89
CA GLU A 242 28.08 26.38 -29.54
C GLU A 242 28.81 25.48 -28.54
N ARG A 243 29.64 24.54 -29.01
CA ARG A 243 30.32 23.52 -28.18
C ARG A 243 29.37 22.69 -27.31
N VAL A 244 28.21 22.37 -27.88
CA VAL A 244 27.15 21.61 -27.22
C VAL A 244 26.75 20.40 -28.06
N VAL A 245 26.46 19.29 -27.40
CA VAL A 245 25.84 18.10 -28.00
C VAL A 245 24.39 17.99 -27.52
N GLU A 246 23.45 18.24 -28.41
CA GLU A 246 22.01 18.12 -28.15
C GLU A 246 21.52 16.74 -28.53
N MET A 247 20.94 16.02 -27.57
CA MET A 247 20.44 14.66 -27.76
C MET A 247 18.93 14.64 -27.65
N THR A 248 18.29 13.89 -28.54
CA THR A 248 16.82 13.76 -28.53
C THR A 248 16.40 12.37 -28.94
N LYS A 249 15.41 11.84 -28.22
CA LYS A 249 14.66 10.65 -28.58
C LYS A 249 13.46 11.03 -29.46
N PRO A 250 13.43 10.61 -30.73
CA PRO A 250 12.24 10.73 -31.58
C PRO A 250 10.98 10.15 -30.91
N SER A 251 9.81 10.72 -31.20
CA SER A 251 8.53 10.33 -30.58
C SER A 251 8.09 8.90 -30.91
N ASN A 252 8.51 8.37 -32.07
CA ASN A 252 8.23 7.02 -32.53
C ASN A 252 9.11 5.92 -31.90
N ILE A 253 10.16 6.29 -31.16
CA ILE A 253 11.07 5.33 -30.50
C ILE A 253 10.61 5.08 -29.06
N ASN A 254 10.60 3.81 -28.64
CA ASN A 254 10.25 3.43 -27.28
C ASN A 254 11.28 4.01 -26.29
N ILE A 255 10.81 4.57 -25.16
CA ILE A 255 11.67 5.14 -24.13
C ILE A 255 12.63 4.11 -23.51
N ASN A 256 12.29 2.82 -23.55
CA ASN A 256 13.17 1.74 -23.09
C ASN A 256 14.46 1.61 -23.93
N ASN A 257 14.46 2.12 -25.16
CA ASN A 257 15.63 2.14 -26.03
C ASN A 257 16.41 3.47 -25.91
N SER A 258 16.12 4.29 -24.90
CA SER A 258 16.75 5.59 -24.66
C SER A 258 17.04 5.75 -23.17
N TYR A 259 18.19 5.23 -22.76
CA TYR A 259 18.65 5.22 -21.38
C TYR A 259 20.03 5.85 -21.25
N PHE A 260 20.33 6.26 -20.02
CA PHE A 260 21.61 6.76 -19.56
C PHE A 260 22.05 5.83 -18.44
N TYR A 261 23.29 5.35 -18.50
CA TYR A 261 23.86 4.58 -17.40
C TYR A 261 25.26 5.07 -17.04
N SER A 262 25.55 5.00 -15.74
CA SER A 262 26.83 5.41 -15.20
C SER A 262 27.92 4.39 -15.53
N THR A 263 29.07 4.89 -15.97
CA THR A 263 30.31 4.12 -16.11
C THR A 263 31.21 4.26 -14.87
N ASN A 264 30.80 5.03 -13.85
CA ASN A 264 31.52 5.12 -12.60
C ASN A 264 31.28 3.83 -11.76
N PRO A 265 32.32 3.06 -11.40
CA PRO A 265 32.19 1.84 -10.60
C PRO A 265 31.48 2.06 -9.25
N ASP A 266 31.64 3.23 -8.62
CA ASP A 266 31.04 3.53 -7.31
C ASP A 266 29.52 3.69 -7.38
N GLN A 267 28.96 3.94 -8.57
CA GLN A 267 27.52 4.11 -8.78
C GLN A 267 26.81 2.80 -9.16
N ASP A 268 27.53 1.68 -9.27
CA ASP A 268 26.99 0.35 -9.58
C ASP A 268 26.07 0.32 -10.81
N SER A 269 26.52 0.95 -11.91
CA SER A 269 25.78 1.04 -13.17
C SER A 269 24.37 1.63 -13.00
N LEU A 270 24.23 2.68 -12.18
CA LEU A 270 22.99 3.45 -12.06
C LEU A 270 22.45 3.78 -13.45
N VAL A 271 21.19 3.43 -13.71
CA VAL A 271 20.57 3.55 -15.03
C VAL A 271 19.19 4.17 -14.92
N PHE A 272 18.85 5.05 -15.85
CA PHE A 272 17.52 5.63 -15.98
C PHE A 272 17.21 6.01 -17.42
N ASN A 273 15.91 6.05 -17.73
CA ASN A 273 15.45 6.40 -19.07
C ASN A 273 15.22 7.91 -19.19
N ALA A 274 15.47 8.48 -20.37
CA ALA A 274 15.22 9.88 -20.65
C ALA A 274 14.89 10.13 -22.11
N THR A 275 14.36 11.31 -22.42
CA THR A 275 13.96 11.67 -23.81
C THR A 275 14.86 12.70 -24.45
N LYS A 276 15.60 13.48 -23.65
CA LYS A 276 16.48 14.54 -24.13
C LYS A 276 17.69 14.65 -23.21
N ALA A 277 18.81 15.10 -23.77
CA ALA A 277 19.94 15.56 -22.97
C ALA A 277 20.69 16.67 -23.71
N ILE A 278 21.39 17.50 -22.96
CA ILE A 278 22.29 18.52 -23.47
C ILE A 278 23.61 18.32 -22.75
N TYR A 279 24.66 18.03 -23.51
CA TYR A 279 26.02 17.98 -22.98
C TYR A 279 26.77 19.25 -23.38
N ASP A 280 27.18 20.01 -22.39
CA ASP A 280 27.97 21.22 -22.55
C ASP A 280 29.45 20.84 -22.40
N ILE A 281 30.22 21.00 -23.48
CA ILE A 281 31.62 20.55 -23.52
C ILE A 281 32.52 21.46 -22.67
N GLU A 282 32.16 22.74 -22.50
CA GLU A 282 32.97 23.70 -21.74
C GLU A 282 32.85 23.47 -20.23
N THR A 283 31.64 23.23 -19.76
CA THR A 283 31.35 22.95 -18.35
C THR A 283 31.42 21.46 -18.00
N GLN A 284 31.58 20.59 -19.01
CA GLN A 284 31.62 19.12 -18.88
C GLN A 284 30.38 18.55 -18.19
N SER A 285 29.24 19.25 -18.28
CA SER A 285 28.00 18.89 -17.60
C SER A 285 26.98 18.30 -18.56
N LEU A 286 26.33 17.23 -18.12
CA LEU A 286 25.27 16.55 -18.85
C LEU A 286 23.92 16.84 -18.18
N LYS A 287 23.12 17.73 -18.80
CA LYS A 287 21.74 18.00 -18.39
C LYS A 287 20.81 17.03 -19.08
N VAL A 288 20.13 16.16 -18.33
CA VAL A 288 19.21 15.14 -18.85
C VAL A 288 17.77 15.49 -18.49
N SER A 289 16.84 15.32 -19.44
CA SER A 289 15.44 15.75 -19.29
C SER A 289 14.44 14.74 -19.85
N GLY A 290 13.20 14.82 -19.35
CA GLY A 290 12.12 13.88 -19.65
C GLY A 290 12.36 12.51 -19.03
N ILE A 291 12.86 12.50 -17.79
CA ILE A 291 13.07 11.31 -16.98
C ILE A 291 11.75 10.93 -16.30
N PRO A 292 11.14 9.77 -16.60
CA PRO A 292 9.91 9.34 -15.94
C PRO A 292 10.15 9.04 -14.45
N SER A 293 11.26 8.34 -14.17
CA SER A 293 11.72 8.01 -12.83
C SER A 293 13.13 7.43 -12.88
N ILE A 294 13.83 7.49 -11.76
CA ILE A 294 15.11 6.84 -11.48
C ILE A 294 14.84 5.81 -10.39
N THR A 295 15.12 4.54 -10.67
CA THR A 295 14.98 3.47 -9.67
C THR A 295 16.28 3.35 -8.89
N VAL A 296 16.20 3.52 -7.57
CA VAL A 296 17.35 3.43 -6.67
C VAL A 296 16.96 2.61 -5.44
N ALA A 297 17.68 1.52 -5.18
CA ALA A 297 17.28 0.51 -4.19
C ALA A 297 15.80 0.12 -4.40
N ASP A 298 14.95 0.40 -3.42
CA ASP A 298 13.50 0.10 -3.44
C ASP A 298 12.64 1.31 -3.87
N ALA A 299 13.27 2.46 -4.12
CA ALA A 299 12.58 3.72 -4.41
C ALA A 299 12.49 3.98 -5.91
N LYS A 300 11.30 4.35 -6.35
CA LYS A 300 11.10 5.02 -7.64
C LYS A 300 11.10 6.53 -7.42
N ILE A 301 12.20 7.19 -7.76
CA ILE A 301 12.41 8.64 -7.58
C ILE A 301 12.02 9.36 -8.87
N THR A 302 11.04 10.27 -8.82
CA THR A 302 10.67 11.13 -9.94
C THR A 302 11.19 12.54 -9.68
N PRO A 303 12.22 13.00 -10.43
CA PRO A 303 12.75 14.36 -10.30
C PRO A 303 11.69 15.42 -10.61
N SER A 304 11.75 16.57 -9.92
CA SER A 304 10.89 17.70 -10.26
C SER A 304 11.16 18.17 -11.69
N GLY A 305 10.11 18.32 -12.50
CA GLY A 305 10.23 18.63 -13.93
C GLY A 305 10.81 17.51 -14.79
N GLY A 306 11.17 16.35 -14.21
CA GLY A 306 11.78 15.23 -14.93
C GLY A 306 13.20 15.54 -15.44
N GLU A 307 13.95 16.39 -14.73
CA GLU A 307 15.30 16.80 -15.11
C GLU A 307 16.33 16.47 -14.03
N VAL A 308 17.55 16.11 -14.45
CA VAL A 308 18.73 16.01 -13.59
C VAL A 308 19.94 16.64 -14.27
N ILE A 309 20.89 17.09 -13.46
CA ILE A 309 22.18 17.59 -13.93
C ILE A 309 23.25 16.63 -13.40
N ILE A 310 24.02 16.06 -14.32
CA ILE A 310 25.17 15.21 -14.03
C ILE A 310 26.43 16.06 -14.23
N GLY A 311 27.25 16.15 -13.17
CA GLY A 311 28.56 16.78 -13.21
C GLY A 311 29.68 15.77 -13.48
N GLU A 312 30.91 16.18 -13.17
CA GLU A 312 32.09 15.31 -13.27
C GLU A 312 31.92 14.02 -12.44
N ASN A 313 32.52 12.93 -12.91
CA ASN A 313 32.50 11.61 -12.27
C ASN A 313 31.09 11.03 -12.01
N GLY A 314 30.08 11.52 -12.71
CA GLY A 314 28.72 10.99 -12.64
C GLY A 314 27.90 11.52 -11.47
N THR A 315 28.39 12.51 -10.72
CA THR A 315 27.65 13.08 -9.58
C THR A 315 26.36 13.74 -10.07
N ILE A 316 25.22 13.24 -9.58
CA ILE A 316 23.90 13.84 -9.83
C ILE A 316 23.67 14.93 -8.79
N ASN A 317 23.32 16.14 -9.23
CA ASN A 317 22.96 17.22 -8.32
C ASN A 317 21.78 16.82 -7.42
N LYS A 318 21.79 17.30 -6.17
CA LYS A 318 20.69 17.05 -5.22
C LYS A 318 19.34 17.41 -5.85
N LEU A 319 18.40 16.48 -5.78
CA LEU A 319 17.04 16.64 -6.28
C LEU A 319 16.20 17.35 -5.23
N TYR A 320 15.53 18.41 -5.64
CA TYR A 320 14.59 19.16 -4.80
C TYR A 320 13.16 18.95 -5.31
N ASN A 321 12.21 18.90 -4.38
CA ASN A 321 10.79 18.68 -4.68
C ASN A 321 10.54 17.40 -5.52
N ALA A 322 11.34 16.36 -5.30
CA ALA A 322 11.13 15.07 -5.95
C ALA A 322 9.93 14.34 -5.32
N ALA A 323 9.34 13.43 -6.09
CA ALA A 323 8.34 12.48 -5.61
C ALA A 323 8.97 11.08 -5.51
N LEU A 324 8.63 10.33 -4.46
CA LEU A 324 9.08 8.96 -4.28
C LEU A 324 7.87 8.03 -4.18
N SER A 325 7.99 6.86 -4.80
CA SER A 325 7.08 5.73 -4.60
C SER A 325 7.89 4.53 -4.12
N LEU A 326 7.46 3.91 -3.02
CA LEU A 326 8.14 2.82 -2.31
C LEU A 326 7.13 1.72 -1.95
N ASP A 327 7.46 0.43 -2.00
CA ASP A 327 8.53 -0.17 -2.81
C ASP A 327 8.13 -0.18 -4.31
N THR A 328 9.12 -0.25 -5.20
CA THR A 328 8.99 -0.41 -6.65
C THR A 328 8.00 -1.49 -7.11
N LEU A 329 7.80 -2.57 -6.34
CA LEU A 329 6.86 -3.64 -6.67
C LEU A 329 5.42 -3.28 -6.31
N THR A 330 5.18 -2.80 -5.09
CA THR A 330 3.84 -2.68 -4.50
C THR A 330 3.32 -1.25 -4.48
N ASN A 331 4.22 -0.26 -4.45
CA ASN A 331 3.94 1.17 -4.36
C ASN A 331 3.04 1.53 -3.15
N TYR A 332 3.30 0.92 -1.99
CA TYR A 332 2.56 1.16 -0.74
C TYR A 332 2.66 2.60 -0.24
N HIS A 333 3.80 3.23 -0.45
CA HIS A 333 4.20 4.49 0.17
C HIS A 333 4.43 5.55 -0.89
N ASN A 334 3.80 6.70 -0.68
CA ASN A 334 3.90 7.85 -1.57
C ASN A 334 4.46 9.03 -0.79
N LEU A 335 5.59 9.58 -1.26
CA LEU A 335 6.25 10.71 -0.63
C LEU A 335 6.46 11.83 -1.64
N TYR A 336 6.44 13.05 -1.14
CA TYR A 336 6.54 14.27 -1.93
C TYR A 336 7.39 15.32 -1.20
N ASN A 337 7.69 16.43 -1.87
CA ASN A 337 8.60 17.47 -1.38
C ASN A 337 9.94 16.88 -0.90
N ALA A 338 10.47 15.90 -1.63
CA ALA A 338 11.67 15.20 -1.22
C ALA A 338 12.93 15.96 -1.63
N GLU A 339 13.91 15.96 -0.72
CA GLU A 339 15.26 16.42 -0.95
C GLU A 339 16.22 15.23 -0.96
N ILE A 340 16.56 14.72 -2.15
CA ILE A 340 17.27 13.44 -2.33
C ILE A 340 18.61 13.63 -3.03
N GLU A 341 19.64 12.97 -2.51
CA GLU A 341 20.93 12.76 -3.16
C GLU A 341 21.06 11.28 -3.57
N ILE A 342 21.26 11.03 -4.86
CA ILE A 342 21.43 9.68 -5.40
C ILE A 342 22.92 9.35 -5.40
N VAL A 343 23.32 8.36 -4.60
CA VAL A 343 24.73 7.98 -4.43
C VAL A 343 25.12 6.87 -5.41
N SER A 344 24.30 5.84 -5.53
CA SER A 344 24.52 4.70 -6.43
C SER A 344 23.19 4.02 -6.79
N ARG A 345 23.20 3.01 -7.66
CA ARG A 345 22.02 2.19 -7.98
C ARG A 345 21.29 1.64 -6.75
N ASN A 346 22.02 1.38 -5.67
CA ASN A 346 21.48 0.75 -4.46
C ASN A 346 21.53 1.70 -3.25
N LYS A 347 21.75 3.01 -3.42
CA LYS A 347 21.82 3.94 -2.29
C LYS A 347 21.39 5.36 -2.68
N PHE A 348 20.48 5.91 -1.90
CA PHE A 348 20.15 7.33 -1.87
C PHE A 348 20.07 7.80 -0.41
N ILE A 349 20.24 9.09 -0.19
CA ILE A 349 20.09 9.74 1.12
C ILE A 349 19.23 10.99 0.97
N GLY A 350 18.55 11.39 2.03
CA GLY A 350 17.68 12.56 1.98
C GLY A 350 16.48 12.46 2.89
N ASN A 351 15.56 13.40 2.76
CA ASN A 351 14.31 13.45 3.52
C ASN A 351 13.12 13.69 2.58
N ALA A 352 11.91 13.40 3.05
CA ALA A 352 10.69 13.67 2.29
C ALA A 352 9.49 13.83 3.22
N THR A 353 8.39 14.31 2.65
CA THR A 353 7.08 14.31 3.33
C THR A 353 6.29 13.10 2.87
N TYR A 354 5.96 12.22 3.81
CA TYR A 354 5.11 11.06 3.59
C TYR A 354 3.64 11.45 3.56
N ARG A 355 2.91 10.97 2.56
CA ARG A 355 1.45 11.11 2.48
C ARG A 355 0.80 9.87 3.09
N TYR A 356 0.42 9.98 4.36
CA TYR A 356 -0.37 8.95 5.03
C TYR A 356 -1.82 9.04 4.60
N VAL A 357 -2.46 7.89 4.37
CA VAL A 357 -3.88 7.78 4.03
C VAL A 357 -4.52 6.85 5.06
N ASN A 358 -5.51 7.35 5.81
CA ASN A 358 -6.21 6.55 6.82
C ASN A 358 -7.27 5.62 6.19
N SER A 359 -7.97 4.84 7.02
CA SER A 359 -8.97 3.87 6.54
C SER A 359 -10.22 4.48 5.89
N ILE A 360 -10.52 5.75 6.14
CA ILE A 360 -11.65 6.49 5.53
C ILE A 360 -11.24 7.41 4.37
N GLY A 361 -9.94 7.45 4.04
CA GLY A 361 -9.40 8.16 2.87
C GLY A 361 -8.83 9.56 3.14
N ASP A 362 -8.79 10.02 4.40
CA ASP A 362 -8.15 11.29 4.73
C ASP A 362 -6.64 11.21 4.56
N THR A 363 -6.04 12.32 4.13
CA THR A 363 -4.59 12.40 3.89
C THR A 363 -3.89 13.26 4.94
N PHE A 364 -2.84 12.72 5.55
CA PHE A 364 -1.98 13.43 6.50
C PHE A 364 -0.55 13.50 5.99
N SER A 365 0.16 14.55 6.40
CA SER A 365 1.54 14.81 5.96
C SER A 365 2.49 14.59 7.12
N ILE A 366 3.39 13.61 6.97
CA ILE A 366 4.37 13.29 8.00
C ILE A 366 5.76 13.62 7.46
N LYS A 367 6.51 14.46 8.16
CA LYS A 367 7.91 14.72 7.81
C LYS A 367 8.75 13.52 8.22
N MET A 368 9.30 12.84 7.21
CA MET A 368 10.21 11.72 7.42
C MET A 368 11.65 12.23 7.47
N GLY A 369 12.44 11.63 8.35
CA GLY A 369 13.86 11.89 8.50
C GLY A 369 14.70 11.30 7.38
N GLU A 370 15.94 10.94 7.70
CA GLU A 370 16.87 10.37 6.72
C GLU A 370 16.43 8.96 6.28
N PHE A 371 16.52 8.66 4.98
CA PHE A 371 16.33 7.31 4.46
C PHE A 371 17.58 6.46 4.71
N SER A 372 17.40 5.27 5.25
CA SER A 372 18.44 4.27 5.45
C SER A 372 18.08 2.94 4.79
N LEU A 373 19.09 2.09 4.56
CA LEU A 373 18.88 0.72 4.11
C LEU A 373 19.19 -0.23 5.25
N GLU A 374 18.20 -1.06 5.58
CA GLU A 374 18.29 -2.04 6.66
C GLU A 374 18.07 -3.46 6.14
N PRO A 375 18.75 -4.48 6.70
CA PRO A 375 18.49 -5.87 6.33
C PRO A 375 17.11 -6.32 6.81
N ILE A 376 16.37 -7.00 5.94
CA ILE A 376 15.12 -7.69 6.33
C ILE A 376 15.49 -8.89 7.22
N PRO A 377 14.96 -8.99 8.46
CA PRO A 377 15.20 -10.14 9.32
C PRO A 377 14.52 -11.39 8.75
N ASP A 378 15.28 -12.29 8.13
CA ASP A 378 14.79 -13.59 7.64
C ASP A 378 15.63 -14.75 8.23
N PRO A 379 15.08 -15.55 9.17
CA PRO A 379 15.74 -16.71 9.74
C PRO A 379 15.74 -17.89 8.73
N GLY A 380 16.50 -17.76 7.64
CA GLY A 380 16.61 -18.84 6.64
C GLY A 380 17.41 -18.55 5.38
N LYS A 381 17.74 -17.28 5.06
CA LYS A 381 18.45 -16.91 3.82
C LYS A 381 19.83 -16.31 4.09
N SER A 382 20.83 -16.80 3.35
CA SER A 382 22.21 -16.28 3.38
C SER A 382 22.37 -14.90 2.71
N ASN A 383 21.41 -14.49 1.87
CA ASN A 383 21.36 -13.15 1.29
C ASN A 383 20.38 -12.30 2.09
N ARG A 384 20.91 -11.28 2.77
CA ARG A 384 20.10 -10.25 3.44
C ARG A 384 19.58 -9.30 2.37
N THR A 385 18.32 -9.45 1.97
CA THR A 385 17.62 -8.41 1.21
C THR A 385 17.60 -7.15 2.07
N LEU A 386 17.99 -6.01 1.49
CA LEU A 386 17.89 -4.71 2.15
C LEU A 386 16.51 -4.11 1.87
N ARG A 387 16.03 -3.29 2.78
CA ARG A 387 14.82 -2.48 2.63
C ARG A 387 15.09 -1.03 2.99
N THR A 388 14.39 -0.13 2.33
CA THR A 388 14.40 1.29 2.67
C THR A 388 13.56 1.55 3.93
N VAL A 389 14.15 2.25 4.91
CA VAL A 389 13.52 2.62 6.18
C VAL A 389 13.63 4.12 6.38
N SER A 390 12.60 4.73 6.95
CA SER A 390 12.65 6.12 7.41
C SER A 390 11.68 6.33 8.56
N SER A 391 12.04 7.20 9.50
CA SER A 391 11.22 7.51 10.67
C SER A 391 10.87 8.98 10.73
N GLY A 392 9.71 9.30 11.27
CA GLY A 392 9.22 10.64 11.52
C GLY A 392 8.58 10.74 12.90
N VAL A 393 8.21 11.96 13.28
CA VAL A 393 7.50 12.23 14.54
C VAL A 393 6.23 12.98 14.22
N VAL A 394 5.12 12.54 14.83
CA VAL A 394 3.81 13.19 14.78
C VAL A 394 3.57 13.88 16.11
N ASN A 395 3.41 15.20 16.09
CA ASN A 395 3.16 16.01 17.27
C ASN A 395 1.66 16.10 17.56
N LYS A 396 1.29 16.46 18.79
CA LYS A 396 -0.12 16.68 19.19
C LYS A 396 -0.82 17.69 18.27
N ASP A 397 -0.12 18.76 17.89
CA ASP A 397 -0.65 19.83 17.04
C ASP A 397 -0.92 19.39 15.59
N ASP A 398 -0.32 18.29 15.13
CA ASP A 398 -0.53 17.76 13.78
C ASP A 398 -1.92 17.11 13.62
N ARG A 399 -2.61 16.81 14.73
CA ARG A 399 -3.96 16.20 14.79
C ARG A 399 -4.16 15.06 13.78
N MET A 400 -3.20 14.16 13.70
CA MET A 400 -3.23 13.05 12.74
C MET A 400 -4.22 11.97 13.19
N LEU A 401 -5.20 11.67 12.33
CA LEU A 401 -6.12 10.54 12.56
C LEU A 401 -5.55 9.26 11.96
N ILE A 402 -5.30 8.26 12.82
CA ILE A 402 -4.85 6.92 12.41
C ILE A 402 -6.01 5.95 12.18
N SER A 403 -7.15 6.25 12.79
CA SER A 403 -8.43 5.59 12.62
C SER A 403 -9.52 6.65 12.81
N PRO A 404 -10.73 6.46 12.26
CA PRO A 404 -11.84 7.36 12.55
C PRO A 404 -12.03 7.50 14.06
N GLY A 405 -12.14 8.74 14.54
CA GLY A 405 -12.26 9.05 15.96
C GLY A 405 -11.01 8.77 16.82
N MET A 406 -9.82 8.57 16.24
CA MET A 406 -8.59 8.31 17.00
C MET A 406 -7.40 9.13 16.49
N TYR A 407 -6.97 10.10 17.29
CA TYR A 407 -5.76 10.88 17.06
C TYR A 407 -4.51 10.13 17.51
N TYR A 408 -3.39 10.39 16.86
CA TYR A 408 -2.10 9.81 17.19
C TYR A 408 -1.02 10.89 17.39
N LYS A 409 -0.14 10.66 18.37
CA LYS A 409 1.12 11.38 18.55
C LYS A 409 2.25 10.39 18.89
N GLY A 410 3.46 10.63 18.37
CA GLY A 410 4.63 9.80 18.64
C GLY A 410 5.48 9.47 17.41
N ASP A 411 6.32 8.46 17.56
CA ASP A 411 7.27 8.03 16.54
C ASP A 411 6.58 7.13 15.51
N VAL A 412 6.77 7.46 14.23
CA VAL A 412 6.34 6.61 13.12
C VAL A 412 7.55 6.10 12.36
N THR A 413 7.52 4.83 11.96
CA THR A 413 8.55 4.22 11.12
C THR A 413 7.90 3.61 9.90
N MET A 414 8.38 4.01 8.73
CA MET A 414 8.01 3.45 7.43
C MET A 414 9.06 2.42 7.01
N TYR A 415 8.59 1.22 6.71
CA TYR A 415 9.39 0.16 6.09
C TYR A 415 8.85 -0.09 4.68
N ALA A 416 9.68 0.02 3.64
CA ALA A 416 9.23 -0.05 2.25
C ALA A 416 8.47 -1.36 1.89
N ASP A 417 8.76 -2.45 2.60
CA ASP A 417 8.16 -3.77 2.41
C ASP A 417 6.83 -3.98 3.17
N LYS A 418 6.45 -3.08 4.08
CA LYS A 418 5.23 -3.21 4.90
C LYS A 418 4.16 -2.20 4.49
N PRO A 419 2.89 -2.61 4.31
CA PRO A 419 1.82 -1.70 3.89
C PRO A 419 1.41 -0.68 4.96
N ALA A 420 1.58 -0.99 6.25
CA ALA A 420 1.23 -0.10 7.36
C ALA A 420 2.50 0.44 8.05
N LEU A 421 2.39 1.64 8.61
CA LEU A 421 3.44 2.24 9.41
C LEU A 421 3.57 1.50 10.75
N GLU A 422 4.80 1.36 11.23
CA GLU A 422 5.06 1.05 12.63
C GLU A 422 4.84 2.32 13.46
N LEU A 423 4.06 2.19 14.53
CA LEU A 423 3.63 3.31 15.37
C LEU A 423 4.09 3.04 16.80
N LYS A 424 4.77 4.00 17.42
CA LYS A 424 5.19 3.92 18.82
C LYS A 424 4.95 5.26 19.51
N GLY A 425 3.87 5.34 20.28
CA GLY A 425 3.48 6.59 20.91
C GLY A 425 2.18 6.47 21.68
N TYR A 426 1.26 7.41 21.43
CA TYR A 426 0.00 7.49 22.12
C TYR A 426 -1.16 7.72 21.15
N VAL A 427 -2.31 7.18 21.51
CA VAL A 427 -3.59 7.37 20.81
C VAL A 427 -4.59 8.04 21.74
N GLN A 428 -5.37 8.98 21.22
CA GLN A 428 -6.45 9.64 21.92
C GLN A 428 -7.75 9.47 21.13
N PRO A 429 -8.77 8.82 21.70
CA PRO A 429 -10.13 8.86 21.18
C PRO A 429 -10.65 10.31 21.08
N ASP A 430 -11.37 10.64 20.00
CA ASP A 430 -11.99 11.95 19.81
C ASP A 430 -13.34 12.02 20.54
N LEU A 431 -13.29 12.18 21.86
CA LEU A 431 -14.46 12.32 22.73
C LEU A 431 -14.62 13.80 23.12
N GLN A 432 -15.50 14.52 22.43
CA GLN A 432 -15.67 15.98 22.58
C GLN A 432 -16.77 16.36 23.58
N ASP A 433 -17.76 15.49 23.74
CA ASP A 433 -18.90 15.70 24.64
C ASP A 433 -18.56 15.32 26.09
N ILE A 434 -17.46 14.59 26.30
CA ILE A 434 -16.88 14.38 27.64
C ILE A 434 -16.12 15.64 28.06
N PRO A 435 -16.56 16.36 29.12
CA PRO A 435 -15.92 17.62 29.51
C PRO A 435 -14.46 17.44 29.90
N ASN A 436 -13.58 18.26 29.33
CA ASN A 436 -12.13 18.28 29.59
C ASN A 436 -11.41 16.95 29.31
N TYR A 437 -11.89 16.16 28.35
CA TYR A 437 -11.21 14.93 27.96
C TYR A 437 -9.82 15.20 27.36
N ASP A 438 -8.75 14.68 27.98
CA ASP A 438 -7.39 14.70 27.43
C ASP A 438 -6.62 13.39 27.69
N THR A 439 -7.32 12.24 27.63
CA THR A 439 -6.70 10.94 27.90
C THR A 439 -5.93 10.43 26.68
N TRP A 440 -4.61 10.36 26.80
CA TRP A 440 -3.72 9.71 25.83
C TRP A 440 -3.36 8.31 26.29
N ILE A 441 -3.52 7.31 25.42
CA ILE A 441 -3.34 5.89 25.71
C ILE A 441 -2.07 5.40 25.02
N GLY A 442 -1.19 4.72 25.76
CA GLY A 442 0.01 4.13 25.18
C GLY A 442 -0.33 3.13 24.07
N TYR A 443 0.26 3.31 22.89
CA TYR A 443 -0.05 2.51 21.72
C TYR A 443 1.21 2.14 20.94
N THR A 444 1.31 0.85 20.60
CA THR A 444 2.38 0.30 19.76
C THR A 444 1.80 -0.60 18.69
N SER A 445 2.17 -0.38 17.44
CA SER A 445 1.85 -1.24 16.29
C SER A 445 3.12 -1.54 15.53
N ASP A 446 3.31 -2.81 15.15
CA ASP A 446 4.45 -3.28 14.35
C ASP A 446 4.22 -3.14 12.83
N GLY A 447 3.12 -2.49 12.42
CA GLY A 447 2.72 -2.34 11.02
C GLY A 447 2.14 -3.62 10.40
N SER A 448 1.72 -4.61 11.20
CA SER A 448 1.03 -5.81 10.70
C SER A 448 -0.45 -5.57 10.38
N ASN A 449 -1.11 -4.71 11.14
CA ASN A 449 -2.54 -4.41 11.00
C ASN A 449 -2.75 -2.93 10.67
N LYS A 450 -3.72 -2.68 9.77
CA LYS A 450 -4.17 -1.32 9.45
C LYS A 450 -5.15 -0.76 10.48
N GLU A 451 -5.83 -1.63 11.21
CA GLU A 451 -6.78 -1.24 12.26
C GLU A 451 -6.08 -0.98 13.59
N VAL A 452 -6.52 0.07 14.27
CA VAL A 452 -6.05 0.42 15.60
C VAL A 452 -6.80 -0.43 16.62
N VAL A 453 -6.06 -1.30 17.30
CA VAL A 453 -6.58 -2.17 18.35
C VAL A 453 -5.78 -1.91 19.62
N ILE A 454 -6.46 -1.47 20.67
CA ILE A 454 -5.86 -1.17 21.97
C ILE A 454 -6.23 -2.31 22.93
N ASP A 455 -5.25 -2.88 23.60
CA ASP A 455 -5.47 -3.86 24.66
C ASP A 455 -5.96 -3.14 25.92
N PHE A 456 -7.28 -3.08 26.12
CA PHE A 456 -7.87 -2.27 27.19
C PHE A 456 -7.37 -2.71 28.57
N ASP A 457 -7.20 -4.02 28.78
CA ASP A 457 -6.83 -4.60 30.06
C ASP A 457 -5.38 -4.25 30.47
N ASN A 458 -4.47 -4.16 29.49
CA ASN A 458 -3.03 -4.01 29.74
C ASN A 458 -2.48 -2.63 29.39
N SER A 459 -3.25 -1.80 28.67
CA SER A 459 -2.83 -0.46 28.29
C SER A 459 -2.93 0.52 29.47
N VAL A 460 -2.09 1.54 29.43
CA VAL A 460 -2.07 2.61 30.41
C VAL A 460 -2.13 3.97 29.73
N THR A 461 -2.58 4.97 30.48
CA THR A 461 -2.54 6.37 30.06
C THR A 461 -1.09 6.88 29.96
N GLU A 462 -0.90 8.07 29.38
CA GLU A 462 0.39 8.78 29.35
C GLU A 462 0.96 9.01 30.76
N MET A 463 0.11 9.10 31.78
CA MET A 463 0.49 9.21 33.19
C MET A 463 0.79 7.85 33.87
N GLY A 464 0.61 6.74 33.16
CA GLY A 464 0.84 5.39 33.67
C GLY A 464 -0.34 4.79 34.45
N GLU A 465 -1.53 5.37 34.32
CA GLU A 465 -2.74 4.89 35.01
C GLU A 465 -3.46 3.84 34.16
N PRO A 466 -4.08 2.82 34.77
CA PRO A 466 -4.93 1.87 34.05
C PRO A 466 -6.11 2.58 33.37
N LEU A 467 -6.53 2.06 32.21
CA LEU A 467 -7.73 2.56 31.53
C LEU A 467 -8.98 2.28 32.37
N GLN A 468 -9.89 3.25 32.43
CA GLN A 468 -11.13 3.15 33.18
C GLN A 468 -12.31 3.24 32.21
N ALA A 469 -13.23 2.30 32.31
CA ALA A 469 -14.53 2.34 31.64
C ALA A 469 -15.50 1.45 32.42
N GLY A 470 -16.80 1.68 32.28
CA GLY A 470 -17.81 0.85 32.91
C GLY A 470 -18.98 1.63 33.49
N ILE A 471 -19.80 0.92 34.25
CA ILE A 471 -20.93 1.46 35.01
C ILE A 471 -20.60 1.41 36.49
N HIS A 472 -20.81 2.51 37.19
CA HIS A 472 -20.41 2.72 38.58
C HIS A 472 -21.58 3.26 39.40
N PHE A 473 -21.51 3.07 40.71
CA PHE A 473 -22.38 3.73 41.67
C PHE A 473 -21.63 4.86 42.36
N ASP A 474 -22.20 6.05 42.29
CA ASP A 474 -21.74 7.20 43.06
C ASP A 474 -21.92 6.93 44.57
N LYS A 475 -20.86 7.09 45.35
CA LYS A 475 -20.89 6.77 46.78
C LYS A 475 -21.79 7.69 47.61
N VAL A 476 -22.08 8.89 47.14
CA VAL A 476 -22.83 9.91 47.89
C VAL A 476 -24.33 9.69 47.76
N ASN A 477 -24.81 9.47 46.53
CA ASN A 477 -26.25 9.35 46.23
C ASN A 477 -26.64 8.00 45.62
N ASN A 478 -25.68 7.09 45.39
CA ASN A 478 -25.87 5.79 44.74
C ASN A 478 -26.57 5.90 43.37
N GLU A 479 -26.38 7.01 42.67
CA GLU A 479 -26.76 7.11 41.26
C GLU A 479 -25.83 6.27 40.40
N LEU A 480 -26.41 5.65 39.36
CA LEU A 480 -25.62 4.99 38.33
C LEU A 480 -25.06 6.02 37.37
N TYR A 481 -23.79 5.86 37.01
CA TYR A 481 -23.19 6.64 35.95
C TYR A 481 -22.19 5.77 35.18
N ALA A 482 -21.91 6.17 33.93
CA ALA A 482 -20.93 5.48 33.10
C ALA A 482 -19.63 6.28 33.00
N THR A 483 -18.53 5.58 32.77
CA THR A 483 -17.27 6.15 32.28
C THR A 483 -16.82 5.43 31.02
N PHE A 484 -16.14 6.16 30.14
CA PHE A 484 -15.47 5.63 28.96
C PHE A 484 -14.15 6.35 28.73
N LEU A 485 -13.06 5.79 29.24
CA LEU A 485 -11.69 6.32 29.15
C LEU A 485 -11.50 7.69 29.83
N ASN A 486 -12.45 8.07 30.70
CA ASN A 486 -12.38 9.21 31.61
C ASN A 486 -12.37 8.72 33.07
N GLU A 487 -11.95 9.61 33.97
CA GLU A 487 -11.92 9.32 35.40
C GLU A 487 -13.32 9.15 36.00
N LYS A 488 -13.43 8.28 37.01
CA LYS A 488 -14.60 8.20 37.90
C LYS A 488 -14.86 9.53 38.61
N ARG A 489 -16.10 9.76 39.03
CA ARG A 489 -16.47 10.92 39.87
C ARG A 489 -15.69 10.88 41.20
N ASP A 490 -15.60 9.71 41.82
CA ASP A 490 -14.72 9.41 42.95
C ASP A 490 -14.03 8.05 42.72
N PHE A 491 -12.72 7.97 42.99
CA PHE A 491 -11.95 6.74 42.80
C PHE A 491 -12.41 5.58 43.70
N THR A 492 -13.15 5.85 44.77
CA THR A 492 -13.73 4.88 45.70
C THR A 492 -15.14 4.43 45.32
N ASP A 493 -15.71 4.96 44.23
CA ASP A 493 -17.01 4.53 43.72
C ASP A 493 -16.98 3.06 43.30
N SER A 494 -18.02 2.33 43.71
CA SER A 494 -18.11 0.90 43.46
C SER A 494 -18.49 0.59 42.03
N ASP A 495 -17.74 -0.29 41.36
CA ASP A 495 -18.06 -0.75 40.01
C ASP A 495 -19.27 -1.70 40.01
N PHE A 496 -20.22 -1.45 39.11
CA PHE A 496 -21.32 -2.36 38.81
C PHE A 496 -21.02 -3.25 37.61
N PHE A 497 -20.42 -2.67 36.56
CA PHE A 497 -20.00 -3.38 35.36
C PHE A 497 -18.66 -2.80 34.87
N VAL A 498 -17.66 -3.67 34.69
CA VAL A 498 -16.34 -3.29 34.17
C VAL A 498 -16.05 -4.10 32.92
N PRO A 499 -15.86 -3.49 31.75
CA PRO A 499 -15.51 -4.21 30.52
C PRO A 499 -14.10 -4.77 30.55
N SER A 500 -13.78 -5.65 29.61
CA SER A 500 -12.44 -6.20 29.40
C SER A 500 -12.21 -6.51 27.92
N GLY A 501 -10.95 -6.69 27.54
CA GLY A 501 -10.55 -7.15 26.21
C GLY A 501 -9.94 -6.06 25.34
N MET A 502 -10.45 -5.94 24.10
CA MET A 502 -9.85 -5.12 23.05
C MET A 502 -10.74 -3.92 22.73
N LEU A 503 -10.17 -2.72 22.82
CA LEU A 503 -10.78 -1.47 22.40
C LEU A 503 -10.55 -1.25 20.90
N THR A 504 -11.65 -1.07 20.17
CA THR A 504 -11.67 -0.71 18.74
C THR A 504 -12.75 0.31 18.42
N TYR A 505 -12.65 0.95 17.26
CA TYR A 505 -13.70 1.86 16.76
C TYR A 505 -14.46 1.22 15.60
N SER A 506 -15.78 1.24 15.65
CA SER A 506 -16.67 0.73 14.61
C SER A 506 -17.27 1.89 13.81
N ALA A 507 -16.73 2.14 12.62
CA ALA A 507 -17.20 3.21 11.74
C ALA A 507 -18.65 3.02 11.25
N SER A 508 -19.11 1.79 11.06
CA SER A 508 -20.49 1.51 10.62
C SER A 508 -21.55 1.82 11.69
N LYS A 509 -21.17 1.74 12.97
CA LYS A 509 -22.06 1.99 14.12
C LYS A 509 -21.77 3.31 14.84
N ASN A 510 -20.76 4.07 14.38
CA ASN A 510 -20.24 5.27 15.03
C ASN A 510 -20.02 5.10 16.54
N GLN A 511 -19.34 4.04 16.96
CA GLN A 511 -19.16 3.72 18.38
C GLN A 511 -17.79 3.11 18.66
N PHE A 512 -17.25 3.39 19.85
CA PHE A 512 -16.11 2.69 20.41
C PHE A 512 -16.58 1.42 21.12
N ILE A 513 -15.86 0.31 20.98
CA ILE A 513 -16.24 -0.99 21.51
C ILE A 513 -15.06 -1.59 22.26
N ILE A 514 -15.29 -1.96 23.52
CA ILE A 514 -14.42 -2.81 24.32
C ILE A 514 -15.08 -4.18 24.40
N GLU A 515 -14.45 -5.20 23.80
CA GLU A 515 -14.98 -6.56 23.79
C GLU A 515 -13.90 -7.64 23.90
N ASP A 516 -14.26 -8.78 24.49
CA ASP A 516 -13.37 -9.94 24.57
C ASP A 516 -13.06 -10.53 23.19
N LYS A 517 -11.82 -11.00 22.99
CA LYS A 517 -11.35 -11.53 21.68
C LYS A 517 -12.18 -12.69 21.15
N GLU A 518 -12.61 -13.59 22.03
CA GLU A 518 -13.39 -14.78 21.65
C GLU A 518 -14.80 -14.41 21.17
N ARG A 519 -15.36 -13.35 21.74
CA ARG A 519 -16.64 -12.78 21.34
C ARG A 519 -16.53 -12.05 20.01
N LYS A 520 -15.51 -11.20 19.86
CA LYS A 520 -15.21 -10.48 18.60
C LYS A 520 -15.04 -11.42 17.39
N SER A 521 -14.40 -12.57 17.59
CA SER A 521 -14.19 -13.55 16.53
C SER A 521 -15.42 -14.43 16.23
N GLY A 522 -16.51 -14.29 16.99
CA GLY A 522 -17.70 -15.16 16.91
C GLY A 522 -17.46 -16.58 17.43
N SER A 523 -16.33 -16.84 18.10
CA SER A 523 -16.01 -18.16 18.64
C SER A 523 -16.79 -18.47 19.92
N SER A 524 -17.20 -17.45 20.66
CA SER A 524 -18.01 -17.55 21.88
C SER A 524 -19.16 -16.54 21.90
N PHE A 525 -20.29 -16.97 22.45
CA PHE A 525 -21.40 -16.10 22.83
C PHE A 525 -21.17 -15.41 24.19
N SER A 526 -20.28 -15.96 25.02
CA SER A 526 -19.87 -15.33 26.28
C SER A 526 -18.74 -14.34 26.04
N GLY A 527 -18.65 -13.35 26.91
CA GLY A 527 -17.65 -12.30 26.92
C GLY A 527 -18.29 -10.97 27.22
N LYS A 528 -17.54 -10.10 27.88
CA LYS A 528 -17.97 -8.72 28.13
C LYS A 528 -17.98 -7.93 26.83
N TYR A 529 -18.96 -7.06 26.72
CA TYR A 529 -19.08 -6.09 25.66
C TYR A 529 -19.47 -4.76 26.27
N PHE A 530 -18.83 -3.68 25.83
CA PHE A 530 -19.16 -2.32 26.22
C PHE A 530 -18.91 -1.41 25.04
N ALA A 531 -19.98 -0.85 24.51
CA ALA A 531 -19.95 0.08 23.41
C ALA A 531 -20.40 1.46 23.88
N TYR A 532 -19.64 2.47 23.48
CA TYR A 532 -19.93 3.87 23.72
C TYR A 532 -20.14 4.60 22.40
N ASN A 533 -21.28 5.25 22.25
CA ASN A 533 -21.60 6.10 21.11
C ASN A 533 -21.54 7.57 21.58
N GLU A 534 -20.54 8.29 21.08
CA GLU A 534 -20.29 9.69 21.40
C GLU A 534 -21.48 10.58 20.97
N GLU A 535 -21.88 10.50 19.70
CA GLU A 535 -22.93 11.37 19.15
C GLU A 535 -24.28 11.23 19.87
N LYS A 536 -24.64 10.00 20.24
CA LYS A 536 -25.91 9.70 20.93
C LYS A 536 -25.80 9.81 22.44
N GLN A 537 -24.59 9.94 23.01
CA GLN A 537 -24.34 9.86 24.45
C GLN A 537 -24.99 8.61 25.08
N THR A 538 -24.78 7.45 24.46
CA THR A 538 -25.34 6.18 24.92
C THR A 538 -24.26 5.12 25.13
N VAL A 539 -24.48 4.28 26.13
CA VAL A 539 -23.67 3.08 26.41
C VAL A 539 -24.52 1.83 26.24
N ASN A 540 -23.95 0.81 25.60
CA ASN A 540 -24.55 -0.51 25.51
C ASN A 540 -23.56 -1.52 26.06
N PHE A 541 -23.99 -2.37 26.97
CA PHE A 541 -23.08 -3.31 27.62
C PHE A 541 -23.75 -4.66 27.81
N GLU A 542 -22.94 -5.71 27.82
CA GLU A 542 -23.41 -7.07 27.93
C GLU A 542 -22.38 -7.93 28.64
N GLY A 543 -22.85 -8.90 29.42
CA GLY A 543 -22.03 -9.85 30.14
C GLY A 543 -22.62 -10.21 31.51
N PRO A 544 -21.77 -10.65 32.46
CA PRO A 544 -22.21 -10.97 33.81
C PRO A 544 -22.47 -9.71 34.64
N PHE A 545 -23.54 -9.74 35.42
CA PHE A 545 -23.88 -8.68 36.38
C PHE A 545 -23.91 -9.24 37.80
N LYS A 546 -23.60 -8.39 38.77
CA LYS A 546 -23.64 -8.74 40.19
C LYS A 546 -24.60 -7.81 40.93
N PHE A 547 -25.87 -8.17 40.94
CA PHE A 547 -26.91 -7.44 41.68
C PHE A 547 -26.88 -7.72 43.19
N MET A 548 -26.39 -8.90 43.59
CA MET A 548 -26.29 -9.33 44.98
C MET A 548 -25.05 -10.19 45.22
N ASP A 549 -24.58 -10.21 46.47
CA ASP A 549 -23.56 -11.15 46.91
C ASP A 549 -24.14 -12.56 47.10
N SER A 550 -23.39 -13.58 46.69
CA SER A 550 -23.73 -14.99 46.88
C SER A 550 -23.04 -15.59 48.10
N ARG A 551 -23.69 -16.57 48.74
CA ARG A 551 -23.16 -17.41 49.82
C ARG A 551 -23.41 -18.89 49.51
N SER A 552 -22.89 -19.79 50.34
CA SER A 552 -23.08 -21.24 50.17
C SER A 552 -24.56 -21.66 50.19
N GLU A 553 -25.37 -20.98 50.99
CA GLU A 553 -26.78 -21.30 51.24
C GLU A 553 -27.74 -20.51 50.34
N ALA A 554 -27.26 -19.43 49.70
CA ALA A 554 -28.03 -18.60 48.79
C ALA A 554 -27.14 -18.08 47.65
N GLU A 555 -27.34 -18.59 46.43
CA GLU A 555 -26.56 -18.24 45.24
C GLU A 555 -27.40 -17.41 44.27
N PHE A 556 -26.84 -16.28 43.83
CA PHE A 556 -27.43 -15.37 42.86
C PHE A 556 -26.46 -15.16 41.71
N ARG A 557 -26.86 -15.54 40.49
CA ARG A 557 -26.07 -15.28 39.29
C ARG A 557 -26.94 -14.62 38.25
N SER A 558 -26.38 -13.64 37.55
CA SER A 558 -27.08 -12.92 36.49
C SER A 558 -26.16 -12.61 35.34
N ALA A 559 -26.71 -12.67 34.13
CA ALA A 559 -26.07 -12.22 32.91
C ALA A 559 -27.11 -11.59 32.00
N GLY A 560 -26.73 -10.62 31.19
CA GLY A 560 -27.67 -9.88 30.39
C GLY A 560 -27.03 -8.85 29.49
N SER A 561 -27.89 -8.04 28.88
CA SER A 561 -27.53 -6.79 28.24
C SER A 561 -28.13 -5.63 29.02
N GLY A 562 -27.53 -4.46 28.90
CA GLY A 562 -28.12 -3.21 29.34
C GLY A 562 -27.74 -2.07 28.42
N SER A 563 -28.54 -1.01 28.48
CA SER A 563 -28.27 0.24 27.82
C SER A 563 -28.46 1.40 28.79
N GLY A 564 -27.67 2.45 28.60
CA GLY A 564 -27.72 3.66 29.40
C GLY A 564 -27.71 4.89 28.51
N ASP A 565 -28.57 5.85 28.82
CA ASP A 565 -28.54 7.20 28.25
C ASP A 565 -27.81 8.11 29.25
N LEU A 566 -26.70 8.71 28.83
CA LEU A 566 -25.85 9.52 29.72
C LEU A 566 -26.41 10.92 29.96
N LEU A 567 -27.35 11.38 29.13
CA LEU A 567 -28.02 12.67 29.30
C LEU A 567 -29.14 12.57 30.32
N THR A 568 -29.96 11.51 30.25
CA THR A 568 -31.06 11.28 31.20
C THR A 568 -30.64 10.49 32.44
N GLN A 569 -29.49 9.82 32.40
CA GLN A 569 -29.00 8.86 33.41
C GLN A 569 -29.95 7.69 33.63
N GLU A 570 -30.75 7.34 32.62
CA GLU A 570 -31.62 6.18 32.66
C GLU A 570 -30.87 4.92 32.19
N PHE A 571 -30.92 3.87 33.01
CA PHE A 571 -30.34 2.58 32.69
C PHE A 571 -31.42 1.49 32.67
N ILE A 572 -31.46 0.73 31.58
CA ILE A 572 -32.36 -0.40 31.39
C ILE A 572 -31.55 -1.68 31.14
N PHE A 573 -32.06 -2.80 31.65
CA PHE A 573 -31.37 -4.08 31.60
C PHE A 573 -32.33 -5.16 31.15
N ASN A 574 -31.85 -6.14 30.41
CA ASN A 574 -32.57 -7.36 30.10
C ASN A 574 -31.71 -8.55 30.55
N LEU A 575 -32.23 -9.33 31.51
CA LEU A 575 -31.42 -10.27 32.28
C LEU A 575 -31.93 -11.71 32.15
N MET A 576 -30.99 -12.63 32.35
CA MET A 576 -31.24 -13.98 32.84
C MET A 576 -30.65 -14.04 34.25
N MET A 577 -31.43 -14.54 35.21
CA MET A 577 -31.05 -14.60 36.62
C MET A 577 -31.36 -16.00 37.15
N THR A 578 -30.39 -16.59 37.85
CA THR A 578 -30.59 -17.82 38.62
C THR A 578 -30.51 -17.48 40.10
N THR A 579 -31.46 -18.02 40.86
CA THR A 579 -31.50 -17.91 42.32
C THR A 579 -31.61 -19.30 42.91
N GLU A 580 -30.69 -19.64 43.81
CA GLU A 580 -30.68 -20.90 44.53
C GLU A 580 -30.71 -20.64 46.02
N PHE A 581 -31.52 -21.41 46.73
CA PHE A 581 -31.61 -21.39 48.19
C PHE A 581 -31.47 -22.81 48.72
N GLU A 582 -30.82 -22.98 49.88
CA GLU A 582 -30.73 -24.27 50.56
C GLU A 582 -32.10 -24.67 51.16
N LEU A 583 -32.97 -25.22 50.31
CA LEU A 583 -34.34 -25.60 50.63
C LEU A 583 -34.50 -27.12 50.69
N PRO A 584 -35.59 -27.64 51.28
CA PRO A 584 -35.88 -29.07 51.28
C PRO A 584 -35.94 -29.63 49.85
N ASN A 585 -35.29 -30.78 49.57
CA ASN A 585 -35.15 -31.36 48.22
C ASN A 585 -36.46 -31.51 47.43
N ALA A 586 -37.61 -31.68 48.10
CA ALA A 586 -38.91 -31.81 47.44
C ALA A 586 -39.52 -30.47 47.00
N PHE A 587 -38.99 -29.34 47.47
CA PHE A 587 -39.61 -28.02 47.36
C PHE A 587 -39.80 -27.57 45.92
N THR A 588 -38.73 -27.59 45.11
CA THR A 588 -38.79 -27.17 43.70
C THR A 588 -39.74 -28.04 42.88
N SER A 589 -39.80 -29.34 43.16
CA SER A 589 -40.75 -30.25 42.50
C SER A 589 -42.21 -29.95 42.88
N VAL A 590 -42.49 -29.59 44.14
CA VAL A 590 -43.85 -29.24 44.59
C VAL A 590 -44.33 -27.98 43.88
N ILE A 591 -43.54 -26.90 43.92
CA ILE A 591 -43.95 -25.63 43.29
C ILE A 591 -43.94 -25.74 41.75
N GLY A 592 -42.97 -26.44 41.17
CA GLY A 592 -42.86 -26.59 39.73
C GLY A 592 -44.02 -27.35 39.10
N ASN A 593 -44.42 -28.47 39.72
CA ASN A 593 -45.55 -29.25 39.22
C ASN A 593 -46.87 -28.47 39.31
N ASP A 594 -47.07 -27.66 40.34
CA ASP A 594 -48.23 -26.77 40.41
C ASP A 594 -48.18 -25.69 39.32
N MET A 595 -47.05 -25.00 39.16
CA MET A 595 -46.85 -23.97 38.15
C MET A 595 -47.11 -24.50 36.73
N ILE A 596 -46.47 -25.60 36.30
CA ILE A 596 -46.59 -26.12 34.93
C ILE A 596 -48.02 -26.56 34.60
N ASN A 597 -48.74 -27.14 35.55
CA ASN A 597 -50.14 -27.54 35.37
C ASN A 597 -51.04 -26.34 35.09
N VAL A 598 -50.76 -25.19 35.72
CA VAL A 598 -51.50 -23.94 35.46
C VAL A 598 -51.07 -23.32 34.14
N VAL A 599 -49.77 -23.26 33.87
CA VAL A 599 -49.20 -22.73 32.61
C VAL A 599 -49.78 -23.47 31.40
N GLN A 600 -49.77 -24.80 31.40
CA GLN A 600 -50.32 -25.61 30.30
C GLN A 600 -51.82 -25.43 30.13
N ARG A 601 -52.56 -25.26 31.24
CA ARG A 601 -54.01 -25.00 31.21
C ARG A 601 -54.36 -23.63 30.64
N LEU A 602 -53.55 -22.61 30.92
CA LEU A 602 -53.77 -21.23 30.46
C LEU A 602 -53.12 -20.94 29.09
N GLY A 603 -52.17 -21.76 28.65
CA GLY A 603 -51.45 -21.56 27.39
C GLY A 603 -50.58 -20.30 27.39
N LEU A 604 -49.83 -20.06 28.47
CA LEU A 604 -48.99 -18.85 28.58
C LEU A 604 -47.87 -18.83 27.51
N PRO A 605 -47.48 -17.65 27.01
CA PRO A 605 -46.40 -17.54 26.02
C PRO A 605 -45.05 -18.01 26.57
N GLU A 606 -44.26 -18.68 25.73
CA GLU A 606 -42.93 -19.18 26.08
C GLU A 606 -41.92 -18.04 26.35
N SER A 607 -40.99 -18.28 27.27
CA SER A 607 -39.98 -17.29 27.71
C SER A 607 -38.64 -17.39 26.97
N THR A 608 -38.45 -18.37 26.08
CA THR A 608 -37.18 -18.65 25.39
C THR A 608 -37.19 -18.36 23.88
N LYS A 609 -38.19 -17.63 23.36
CA LYS A 609 -38.33 -17.41 21.90
C LYS A 609 -37.29 -16.49 21.28
N ASP A 610 -36.81 -15.51 22.03
CA ASP A 610 -35.80 -14.55 21.56
C ASP A 610 -34.40 -15.14 21.76
N LEU A 611 -33.91 -15.81 20.71
CA LEU A 611 -32.61 -16.50 20.74
C LEU A 611 -31.45 -15.52 20.83
N ASP A 612 -31.54 -14.39 20.12
CA ASP A 612 -30.48 -13.36 20.11
C ASP A 612 -30.25 -12.79 21.51
N ARG A 613 -31.34 -12.58 22.27
CA ARG A 613 -31.24 -12.19 23.69
C ARG A 613 -30.88 -13.34 24.62
N LEU A 614 -31.23 -14.58 24.30
CA LEU A 614 -31.04 -15.73 25.20
C LEU A 614 -29.62 -16.30 25.15
N LEU A 615 -29.07 -16.52 23.95
CA LEU A 615 -27.82 -17.26 23.75
C LEU A 615 -26.62 -16.65 24.49
N PRO A 616 -26.39 -15.32 24.49
CA PRO A 616 -25.26 -14.75 25.22
C PRO A 616 -25.38 -14.93 26.73
N LYS A 617 -26.59 -14.75 27.27
CA LYS A 617 -26.86 -14.92 28.72
C LYS A 617 -26.72 -16.37 29.15
N LEU A 618 -27.19 -17.28 28.31
CA LEU A 618 -27.05 -18.72 28.50
C LEU A 618 -25.57 -19.11 28.49
N ALA A 619 -24.76 -18.54 27.60
CA ALA A 619 -23.33 -18.79 27.52
C ALA A 619 -22.59 -18.32 28.77
N GLU A 620 -22.95 -17.17 29.32
CA GLU A 620 -22.39 -16.65 30.59
C GLU A 620 -22.75 -17.51 31.81
N LEU A 621 -24.00 -17.96 31.90
CA LEU A 621 -24.46 -18.69 33.08
C LEU A 621 -24.12 -20.18 33.04
N ALA A 622 -24.27 -20.82 31.87
CA ALA A 622 -24.15 -22.26 31.67
C ALA A 622 -22.93 -22.69 30.84
N GLY A 623 -22.20 -21.75 30.24
CA GLY A 623 -21.03 -21.98 29.39
C GLY A 623 -21.37 -21.97 27.90
N ASN A 624 -20.41 -21.55 27.08
CA ASN A 624 -20.55 -21.43 25.62
C ASN A 624 -20.99 -22.75 24.94
N SER A 625 -20.54 -23.91 25.44
CA SER A 625 -20.97 -25.22 24.93
C SER A 625 -22.46 -25.49 25.14
N ALA A 626 -23.04 -25.00 26.24
CA ALA A 626 -24.47 -25.13 26.51
C ALA A 626 -25.29 -24.24 25.56
N ALA A 627 -24.83 -23.01 25.32
CA ALA A 627 -25.46 -22.09 24.37
C ALA A 627 -25.43 -22.62 22.93
N LYS A 628 -24.28 -23.07 22.44
CA LYS A 628 -24.16 -23.69 21.10
C LYS A 628 -25.05 -24.91 20.94
N ARG A 629 -25.09 -25.79 21.97
CA ARG A 629 -26.00 -26.93 21.97
C ARG A 629 -27.46 -26.46 21.91
N TYR A 630 -27.84 -25.41 22.62
CA TYR A 630 -29.21 -24.91 22.53
C TYR A 630 -29.53 -24.40 21.12
N GLU A 631 -28.66 -23.57 20.54
CA GLU A 631 -28.77 -23.04 19.18
C GLU A 631 -28.91 -24.14 18.11
N GLU A 632 -28.10 -25.21 18.20
CA GLU A 632 -28.09 -26.32 17.23
C GLU A 632 -29.41 -27.11 17.22
N TYR A 633 -30.01 -27.33 18.39
CA TYR A 633 -31.13 -28.27 18.53
C TYR A 633 -32.50 -27.60 18.56
N ILE A 634 -32.61 -26.33 18.96
CA ILE A 634 -33.89 -25.65 19.19
C ILE A 634 -34.82 -25.63 17.96
N PHE A 635 -34.24 -25.61 16.75
CA PHE A 635 -35.00 -25.65 15.49
C PHE A 635 -35.61 -27.02 15.16
N ASN A 636 -35.12 -28.10 15.79
CA ASN A 636 -35.61 -29.46 15.59
C ASN A 636 -36.48 -29.94 16.75
N GLU A 637 -36.05 -29.67 17.98
CA GLU A 637 -36.70 -30.10 19.21
C GLU A 637 -36.42 -29.09 20.32
N TYR A 638 -37.47 -28.72 21.08
CA TYR A 638 -37.30 -27.88 22.24
C TYR A 638 -36.53 -28.61 23.35
N ILE A 639 -35.47 -27.97 23.86
CA ILE A 639 -34.66 -28.48 24.98
C ILE A 639 -34.93 -27.63 26.23
N PRO A 640 -35.39 -28.20 27.35
CA PRO A 640 -35.49 -27.47 28.61
C PRO A 640 -34.12 -26.93 29.06
N LEU A 641 -34.05 -25.66 29.47
CA LEU A 641 -32.78 -25.02 29.84
C LEU A 641 -32.05 -25.75 30.99
N HIS A 642 -32.80 -26.23 31.99
CA HIS A 642 -32.24 -26.99 33.12
C HIS A 642 -31.49 -28.28 32.72
N SER A 643 -31.77 -28.82 31.53
CA SER A 643 -31.14 -30.05 31.03
C SER A 643 -29.77 -29.81 30.37
N LEU A 644 -29.45 -28.56 30.04
CA LEU A 644 -28.20 -28.19 29.37
C LEU A 644 -27.01 -28.18 30.33
N SER A 645 -27.24 -27.77 31.58
CA SER A 645 -26.20 -27.60 32.59
C SER A 645 -26.81 -27.61 34.00
N SER A 646 -26.11 -28.22 34.96
CA SER A 646 -26.51 -28.20 36.38
C SER A 646 -26.54 -26.80 36.98
N SER A 647 -25.84 -25.83 36.36
CA SER A 647 -25.92 -24.42 36.73
C SER A 647 -27.31 -23.80 36.53
N LEU A 648 -28.16 -24.44 35.73
CA LEU A 648 -29.54 -24.03 35.46
C LEU A 648 -30.57 -24.89 36.21
N THR A 649 -30.13 -25.86 37.01
CA THR A 649 -31.01 -26.61 37.93
C THR A 649 -31.08 -25.88 39.26
N LYS A 650 -31.66 -24.68 39.28
CA LYS A 650 -31.75 -23.81 40.46
C LYS A 650 -33.18 -23.62 40.93
N THR A 651 -33.36 -23.09 42.12
CA THR A 651 -34.67 -22.86 42.77
C THR A 651 -35.58 -22.05 41.84
N LEU A 652 -35.06 -20.97 41.27
CA LEU A 652 -35.68 -20.25 40.16
C LEU A 652 -34.64 -19.93 39.09
N VAL A 653 -35.02 -20.14 37.83
CA VAL A 653 -34.30 -19.64 36.66
C VAL A 653 -35.23 -18.71 35.89
N LEU A 654 -34.90 -17.43 35.92
CA LEU A 654 -35.63 -16.37 35.27
C LEU A 654 -34.87 -15.93 34.02
N ASN A 655 -35.58 -15.70 32.93
CA ASN A 655 -35.08 -15.20 31.66
C ASN A 655 -35.94 -14.02 31.19
N ASN A 656 -35.40 -13.22 30.28
CA ASN A 656 -36.07 -12.05 29.72
C ASN A 656 -36.65 -11.14 30.82
N LEU A 657 -35.85 -10.91 31.86
CA LEU A 657 -36.20 -10.07 32.98
C LEU A 657 -35.75 -8.64 32.68
N ASP A 658 -36.68 -7.78 32.27
CA ASP A 658 -36.40 -6.36 32.06
C ASP A 658 -36.37 -5.61 33.41
N MET A 659 -35.26 -4.94 33.73
CA MET A 659 -35.06 -4.23 35.00
C MET A 659 -34.69 -2.77 34.77
N LYS A 660 -35.10 -1.91 35.71
CA LYS A 660 -34.71 -0.50 35.81
C LYS A 660 -34.13 -0.21 37.20
N TRP A 661 -33.29 0.82 37.28
CA TRP A 661 -32.80 1.37 38.55
C TRP A 661 -33.70 2.51 39.04
N SER A 662 -34.07 2.50 40.31
CA SER A 662 -34.67 3.65 40.99
C SER A 662 -33.67 4.26 41.97
N SER A 663 -33.20 5.47 41.67
CA SER A 663 -32.33 6.23 42.58
C SER A 663 -33.06 6.68 43.85
N GLU A 664 -34.39 6.84 43.82
CA GLU A 664 -35.17 7.20 45.01
C GLU A 664 -35.29 6.02 45.99
N GLU A 665 -35.63 4.83 45.47
CA GLU A 665 -35.82 3.64 46.28
C GLU A 665 -34.54 2.85 46.53
N GLN A 666 -33.46 3.22 45.82
CA GLN A 666 -32.15 2.56 45.89
C GLN A 666 -32.26 1.08 45.53
N ALA A 667 -33.07 0.80 44.52
CA ALA A 667 -33.50 -0.54 44.18
C ALA A 667 -33.64 -0.76 42.68
N TRP A 668 -33.31 -1.99 42.27
CA TRP A 668 -33.64 -2.52 40.96
C TRP A 668 -35.06 -3.06 40.98
N TYR A 669 -35.85 -2.75 39.96
CA TYR A 669 -37.22 -3.20 39.86
C TYR A 669 -37.52 -3.67 38.43
N ASN A 670 -38.25 -4.79 38.29
CA ASN A 670 -38.65 -5.27 36.96
C ASN A 670 -39.76 -4.41 36.34
N VAL A 671 -39.73 -4.35 35.02
CA VAL A 671 -40.81 -3.80 34.19
C VAL A 671 -41.26 -4.89 33.23
N GLY A 672 -42.56 -4.93 32.92
CA GLY A 672 -43.09 -6.00 32.07
C GLY A 672 -43.09 -7.38 32.73
N LYS A 673 -43.36 -8.40 31.91
CA LYS A 673 -43.51 -9.79 32.37
C LYS A 673 -42.17 -10.43 32.69
N ILE A 674 -42.21 -11.46 33.53
CA ILE A 674 -41.03 -12.23 33.94
C ILE A 674 -41.04 -13.55 33.18
N GLY A 675 -40.00 -13.84 32.42
CA GLY A 675 -39.83 -15.16 31.83
C GLY A 675 -39.38 -16.16 32.89
N LEU A 676 -40.24 -17.09 33.27
CA LEU A 676 -39.92 -18.20 34.16
C LEU A 676 -39.51 -19.40 33.31
N SER A 677 -38.22 -19.77 33.34
CA SER A 677 -37.71 -20.91 32.57
C SER A 677 -37.99 -22.22 33.30
N ASN A 678 -37.47 -22.38 34.51
CA ASN A 678 -37.62 -23.61 35.29
C ASN A 678 -37.51 -23.36 36.79
N THR A 679 -37.99 -24.35 37.56
CA THR A 679 -37.73 -24.48 38.99
C THR A 679 -37.23 -25.89 39.29
N GLY A 680 -36.00 -25.99 39.79
CA GLY A 680 -35.25 -27.24 39.82
C GLY A 680 -35.23 -27.90 38.44
N ASN A 681 -35.69 -29.14 38.37
CA ASN A 681 -35.79 -29.94 37.14
C ASN A 681 -37.17 -29.88 36.45
N VAL A 682 -38.05 -28.97 36.88
CA VAL A 682 -39.37 -28.81 36.24
C VAL A 682 -39.30 -27.66 35.25
N ASP A 683 -39.49 -27.99 33.97
CA ASP A 683 -39.56 -27.01 32.88
C ASP A 683 -40.90 -26.27 32.90
N ILE A 684 -40.86 -24.95 33.02
CA ILE A 684 -42.04 -24.09 33.04
C ILE A 684 -42.19 -23.37 31.70
N ASN A 685 -41.10 -22.77 31.22
CA ASN A 685 -40.98 -22.00 29.99
C ASN A 685 -42.18 -21.09 29.70
N ALA A 686 -42.44 -20.12 30.58
CA ALA A 686 -43.58 -19.21 30.42
C ALA A 686 -43.27 -17.78 30.87
N ASN A 687 -43.84 -16.80 30.19
CA ASN A 687 -43.89 -15.42 30.63
C ASN A 687 -45.06 -15.24 31.60
N VAL A 688 -44.75 -14.91 32.84
CA VAL A 688 -45.70 -14.75 33.95
C VAL A 688 -45.71 -13.32 34.44
N ASP A 689 -46.80 -12.92 35.09
CA ASP A 689 -46.86 -11.62 35.74
C ASP A 689 -46.15 -11.71 37.11
N GLY A 690 -45.60 -10.60 37.58
CA GLY A 690 -44.91 -10.59 38.87
C GLY A 690 -44.08 -9.34 39.13
N PHE A 691 -43.50 -9.29 40.33
CA PHE A 691 -42.69 -8.18 40.81
C PHE A 691 -41.40 -8.69 41.45
N ILE A 692 -40.29 -8.11 41.03
CA ILE A 692 -38.96 -8.35 41.55
C ILE A 692 -38.39 -7.00 41.97
N GLU A 693 -37.97 -6.91 43.22
CA GLU A 693 -37.25 -5.78 43.78
C GLU A 693 -35.92 -6.28 44.34
N ILE A 694 -34.80 -5.71 43.91
CA ILE A 694 -33.48 -5.94 44.50
C ILE A 694 -33.01 -4.62 45.10
N LYS A 695 -33.14 -4.48 46.41
CA LYS A 695 -32.80 -3.25 47.13
C LYS A 695 -31.37 -3.30 47.63
N ARG A 696 -30.61 -2.23 47.38
CA ARG A 696 -29.28 -2.03 47.95
C ARG A 696 -29.45 -1.43 49.35
N LEU A 697 -28.83 -2.06 50.35
CA LEU A 697 -28.86 -1.63 51.75
C LEU A 697 -27.48 -1.11 52.15
N GLU A 698 -27.39 -0.37 53.26
CA GLU A 698 -26.09 0.03 53.82
C GLU A 698 -25.18 -1.18 54.09
N MET A 699 -25.79 -2.29 54.51
CA MET A 699 -25.13 -3.57 54.74
C MET A 699 -25.76 -4.65 53.86
N GLY A 700 -25.27 -4.78 52.62
CA GLY A 700 -25.65 -5.86 51.71
C GLY A 700 -26.83 -5.50 50.80
N SER A 701 -27.70 -6.47 50.55
CA SER A 701 -28.83 -6.32 49.63
C SER A 701 -29.99 -7.22 50.04
N ALA A 702 -31.20 -6.83 49.68
CA ALA A 702 -32.41 -7.62 49.86
C ALA A 702 -33.06 -7.89 48.50
N ILE A 703 -33.62 -9.08 48.32
CA ILE A 703 -34.40 -9.43 47.13
C ILE A 703 -35.79 -9.90 47.51
N LYS A 704 -36.80 -9.36 46.83
CA LYS A 704 -38.19 -9.80 46.91
C LYS A 704 -38.64 -10.22 45.53
N ILE A 705 -39.18 -11.43 45.41
CA ILE A 705 -39.66 -12.03 44.17
C ILE A 705 -41.10 -12.48 44.40
N PHE A 706 -42.03 -11.87 43.68
CA PHE A 706 -43.42 -12.29 43.57
C PHE A 706 -43.69 -12.77 42.15
N LEU A 707 -44.12 -14.02 42.00
CA LEU A 707 -44.50 -14.61 40.71
C LEU A 707 -45.97 -14.99 40.76
N GLN A 708 -46.75 -14.54 39.78
CA GLN A 708 -48.16 -14.84 39.63
C GLN A 708 -48.43 -15.51 38.29
N ILE A 709 -48.74 -16.81 38.35
CA ILE A 709 -49.11 -17.62 37.18
C ILE A 709 -50.62 -17.46 36.92
N SER A 710 -51.42 -17.36 37.99
CA SER A 710 -52.85 -17.03 37.96
C SER A 710 -53.28 -16.44 39.32
N PRO A 711 -54.48 -15.85 39.45
CA PRO A 711 -54.94 -15.29 40.73
C PRO A 711 -54.83 -16.24 41.92
N SER A 712 -55.00 -17.56 41.70
CA SER A 712 -54.92 -18.61 42.72
C SER A 712 -53.62 -19.43 42.70
N CYS A 713 -52.65 -19.08 41.84
CA CYS A 713 -51.34 -19.74 41.72
C CYS A 713 -50.24 -18.68 41.70
N TRP A 714 -49.67 -18.40 42.88
CA TRP A 714 -48.65 -17.37 43.07
C TRP A 714 -47.67 -17.74 44.19
N TYR A 715 -46.47 -17.18 44.11
CA TYR A 715 -45.32 -17.52 44.94
C TYR A 715 -44.55 -16.26 45.32
N PHE A 716 -44.15 -16.17 46.59
CA PHE A 716 -43.40 -15.05 47.13
C PHE A 716 -42.14 -15.54 47.86
N PHE A 717 -41.02 -14.90 47.54
CA PHE A 717 -39.71 -15.12 48.17
C PHE A 717 -39.17 -13.76 48.61
N HIS A 718 -38.75 -13.62 49.86
CA HIS A 718 -38.02 -12.45 50.36
C HIS A 718 -36.76 -12.93 51.05
N TYR A 719 -35.60 -12.58 50.50
CA TYR A 719 -34.30 -12.90 51.08
C TYR A 719 -33.57 -11.62 51.50
N GLU A 720 -33.20 -11.56 52.78
CA GLU A 720 -32.49 -10.45 53.40
C GLU A 720 -31.74 -10.95 54.64
N GLU A 721 -30.50 -10.48 54.86
CA GLU A 721 -29.67 -10.82 56.04
C GLU A 721 -29.66 -12.32 56.41
N ASP A 722 -29.42 -13.19 55.43
CA ASP A 722 -29.38 -14.65 55.59
C ASP A 722 -30.74 -15.29 55.98
N ARG A 723 -31.85 -14.55 55.84
CA ARG A 723 -33.20 -15.04 56.10
C ARG A 723 -33.99 -15.09 54.81
N LEU A 724 -34.53 -16.26 54.49
CA LEU A 724 -35.49 -16.46 53.41
C LEU A 724 -36.90 -16.60 53.97
N ILE A 725 -37.78 -15.68 53.64
CA ILE A 725 -39.21 -15.76 53.89
C ILE A 725 -39.87 -16.29 52.61
N PHE A 726 -40.62 -17.38 52.73
CA PHE A 726 -41.40 -17.94 51.63
C PHE A 726 -42.88 -18.01 52.00
N PHE A 727 -43.74 -17.60 51.07
CA PHE A 727 -45.17 -17.81 51.16
C PHE A 727 -45.79 -17.96 49.77
N SER A 728 -46.84 -18.77 49.65
CA SER A 728 -47.49 -19.04 48.36
C SER A 728 -48.97 -19.37 48.52
N SER A 729 -49.71 -19.40 47.42
CA SER A 729 -51.07 -19.94 47.41
C SER A 729 -51.12 -21.46 47.61
N ASN A 730 -49.98 -22.15 47.47
CA ASN A 730 -49.85 -23.59 47.60
C ASN A 730 -49.59 -24.00 49.06
N THR A 731 -50.60 -24.60 49.70
CA THR A 731 -50.53 -25.01 51.10
C THR A 731 -49.46 -26.08 51.38
N GLU A 732 -49.22 -27.00 50.43
CA GLU A 732 -48.21 -28.05 50.58
C GLU A 732 -46.79 -27.46 50.63
N ALA A 733 -46.50 -26.48 49.76
CA ALA A 733 -45.21 -25.78 49.75
C ALA A 733 -44.99 -25.02 51.07
N ASN A 734 -46.01 -24.31 51.56
CA ASN A 734 -45.95 -23.58 52.83
C ASN A 734 -45.69 -24.52 54.01
N GLU A 735 -46.38 -25.66 54.08
CA GLU A 735 -46.18 -26.68 55.12
C GLU A 735 -44.80 -27.34 55.05
N LEU A 736 -44.23 -27.49 53.86
CA LEU A 736 -42.89 -28.04 53.67
C LEU A 736 -41.81 -27.13 54.27
N ILE A 737 -41.91 -25.82 54.02
CA ILE A 737 -41.04 -24.79 54.62
C ILE A 737 -41.24 -24.74 56.13
N ASN A 738 -42.48 -24.64 56.61
CA ASN A 738 -42.76 -24.51 58.04
C ASN A 738 -42.23 -25.70 58.86
N ARG A 739 -42.45 -26.94 58.39
CA ARG A 739 -41.98 -28.16 59.09
C ARG A 739 -40.46 -28.31 59.14
N LYS A 740 -39.75 -27.75 58.16
CA LYS A 740 -38.30 -27.90 58.03
C LYS A 740 -37.54 -26.68 58.52
N SER A 741 -38.23 -25.59 58.85
CA SER A 741 -37.64 -24.37 59.37
C SER A 741 -36.88 -24.64 60.67
N LYS A 742 -35.71 -24.02 60.79
CA LYS A 742 -34.89 -24.03 62.01
C LYS A 742 -34.80 -22.65 62.66
N ALA A 743 -35.65 -21.70 62.26
CA ALA A 743 -35.56 -20.29 62.66
C ALA A 743 -35.52 -20.10 64.19
N GLU A 744 -36.30 -20.88 64.95
CA GLU A 744 -36.34 -20.81 66.42
C GLU A 744 -35.02 -21.18 67.11
N LYS A 745 -34.12 -21.89 66.42
CA LYS A 745 -32.86 -22.43 66.97
C LYS A 745 -31.61 -21.80 66.36
N ALA A 746 -31.77 -20.89 65.40
CA ALA A 746 -30.66 -20.34 64.63
C ALA A 746 -29.94 -19.22 65.38
N LYS A 747 -28.62 -19.16 65.20
CA LYS A 747 -27.78 -18.07 65.69
C LYS A 747 -27.73 -16.91 64.70
N PHE A 748 -27.28 -15.75 65.18
CA PHE A 748 -27.03 -14.59 64.32
C PHE A 748 -26.04 -14.95 63.20
N GLY A 749 -26.42 -14.68 61.94
CA GLY A 749 -25.64 -14.98 60.74
C GLY A 749 -25.77 -16.42 60.20
N GLU A 750 -26.60 -17.28 60.81
CA GLU A 750 -26.93 -18.58 60.22
C GLU A 750 -28.09 -18.44 59.22
N PHE A 751 -27.95 -19.08 58.06
CA PHE A 751 -29.02 -19.11 57.07
C PHE A 751 -30.26 -19.80 57.63
N VAL A 752 -31.42 -19.15 57.50
CA VAL A 752 -32.71 -19.71 57.88
C VAL A 752 -33.79 -19.41 56.86
N PHE A 753 -34.67 -20.37 56.66
CA PHE A 753 -35.92 -20.14 55.95
C PHE A 753 -37.12 -20.20 56.92
N LEU A 754 -38.14 -19.39 56.66
CA LEU A 754 -39.38 -19.35 57.43
C LEU A 754 -40.58 -19.12 56.52
N THR A 755 -41.77 -19.44 57.02
CA THR A 755 -43.03 -19.24 56.30
C THR A 755 -43.57 -17.85 56.64
N GLY A 756 -43.81 -17.03 55.62
CA GLY A 756 -44.44 -15.71 55.76
C GLY A 756 -45.96 -15.80 55.87
N ASP A 757 -46.65 -14.69 55.61
CA ASP A 757 -48.12 -14.63 55.59
C ASP A 757 -48.68 -13.83 54.40
N LYS A 758 -50.01 -13.90 54.21
CA LYS A 758 -50.71 -13.24 53.10
C LYS A 758 -50.61 -11.72 53.16
N LEU A 759 -50.56 -11.14 54.36
CA LEU A 759 -50.51 -9.69 54.54
C LEU A 759 -49.18 -9.12 54.06
N GLU A 760 -48.08 -9.80 54.40
CA GLU A 760 -46.73 -9.46 53.95
C GLU A 760 -46.63 -9.41 52.41
N VAL A 761 -47.16 -10.42 51.72
CA VAL A 761 -47.16 -10.47 50.25
C VAL A 761 -48.02 -9.35 49.66
N THR A 762 -49.21 -9.13 50.22
CA THR A 762 -50.14 -8.10 49.74
C THR A 762 -49.53 -6.70 49.89
N ASN A 763 -48.91 -6.42 51.04
CA ASN A 763 -48.23 -5.15 51.29
C ASN A 763 -47.07 -4.93 50.31
N PHE A 764 -46.25 -5.95 50.05
CA PHE A 764 -45.17 -5.83 49.07
C PHE A 764 -45.71 -5.46 47.67
N VAL A 765 -46.73 -6.17 47.20
CA VAL A 765 -47.33 -5.92 45.88
C VAL A 765 -47.91 -4.50 45.79
N GLU A 766 -48.66 -4.07 46.80
CA GLU A 766 -49.27 -2.73 46.83
C GLU A 766 -48.20 -1.62 46.91
N GLU A 767 -47.18 -1.78 47.76
CA GLU A 767 -46.06 -0.85 47.85
C GLU A 767 -45.26 -0.77 46.55
N TYR A 768 -44.98 -1.90 45.92
CA TYR A 768 -44.27 -1.96 44.64
C TYR A 768 -45.01 -1.19 43.56
N ARG A 769 -46.32 -1.45 43.42
CA ARG A 769 -47.19 -0.80 42.43
C ARG A 769 -47.28 0.70 42.66
N LYS A 770 -47.33 1.13 43.92
CA LYS A 770 -47.34 2.55 44.28
C LYS A 770 -46.00 3.22 43.97
N LYS A 771 -44.87 2.62 44.36
CA LYS A 771 -43.54 3.20 44.20
C LYS A 771 -43.09 3.33 42.74
N TYR A 772 -43.32 2.29 41.95
CA TYR A 772 -42.73 2.20 40.60
C TYR A 772 -43.70 2.52 39.47
N PHE A 773 -45.02 2.47 39.74
CA PHE A 773 -46.05 2.71 38.73
C PHE A 773 -47.11 3.74 39.15
N ASP A 774 -47.00 4.33 40.35
CA ASP A 774 -47.98 5.28 40.92
C ASP A 774 -49.42 4.72 41.00
N ILE A 775 -49.55 3.42 41.28
CA ILE A 775 -50.85 2.74 41.39
C ILE A 775 -51.17 2.47 42.87
N ASP A 776 -52.06 3.29 43.44
CA ASP A 776 -52.55 3.17 44.82
C ASP A 776 -53.94 2.50 44.87
N ALA A 777 -54.00 1.22 44.46
CA ALA A 777 -55.23 0.43 44.43
C ALA A 777 -55.04 -0.91 45.14
N PRO A 778 -55.99 -1.36 45.98
CA PRO A 778 -55.89 -2.63 46.70
C PRO A 778 -55.65 -3.82 45.77
N TYR A 779 -54.85 -4.78 46.23
CA TYR A 779 -54.52 -5.98 45.48
C TYR A 779 -55.09 -7.23 46.14
N TYR A 780 -55.82 -8.06 45.39
CA TYR A 780 -56.47 -9.25 45.95
C TYR A 780 -55.74 -10.54 45.56
N LEU A 781 -55.13 -11.19 46.54
CA LEU A 781 -54.53 -12.53 46.41
C LEU A 781 -55.55 -13.62 46.75
N GLU A 782 -55.71 -14.63 45.90
CA GLU A 782 -56.57 -15.80 46.14
C GLU A 782 -55.71 -16.99 46.59
N MET A 783 -56.10 -17.69 47.67
CA MET A 783 -55.43 -18.94 48.05
C MET A 783 -55.89 -20.07 47.13
N ALA A 784 -55.08 -21.11 46.89
CA ALA A 784 -55.50 -22.22 46.02
C ALA A 784 -56.78 -22.93 46.52
N SER A 785 -57.01 -22.94 47.84
CA SER A 785 -58.24 -23.45 48.47
C SER A 785 -59.49 -22.60 48.22
N GLU A 786 -59.33 -21.36 47.77
CA GLU A 786 -60.42 -20.40 47.51
C GLU A 786 -60.84 -20.39 46.03
N ALA A 787 -60.10 -21.10 45.16
CA ALA A 787 -60.26 -21.14 43.71
C ALA A 787 -61.72 -21.42 43.28
N GLY A 788 -62.35 -20.43 42.66
CA GLY A 788 -63.70 -20.53 42.10
C GLY A 788 -64.83 -19.95 42.95
N ALA A 789 -64.52 -19.26 44.06
CA ALA A 789 -65.52 -18.67 44.96
C ALA A 789 -66.00 -17.25 44.56
N ALA A 790 -65.28 -16.51 43.71
CA ALA A 790 -65.70 -15.19 43.20
C ALA A 790 -64.96 -14.79 41.90
N ALA A 791 -65.58 -13.93 41.09
CA ALA A 791 -64.92 -13.32 39.93
C ALA A 791 -63.82 -12.35 40.39
N ALA A 792 -62.60 -12.48 39.85
CA ALA A 792 -61.49 -11.59 40.18
C ALA A 792 -61.82 -10.13 39.79
N PRO A 793 -61.53 -9.14 40.65
CA PRO A 793 -61.74 -7.72 40.35
C PRO A 793 -60.82 -7.21 39.24
N VAL A 794 -61.24 -6.15 38.55
CA VAL A 794 -60.59 -5.58 37.34
C VAL A 794 -59.15 -5.07 37.59
N ASN A 795 -58.76 -4.80 38.85
CA ASN A 795 -57.45 -4.24 39.22
C ASN A 795 -56.40 -5.30 39.61
N ASN A 796 -56.66 -6.59 39.34
CA ASN A 796 -55.77 -7.71 39.73
C ASN A 796 -54.62 -7.99 38.75
N THR A 797 -54.48 -7.23 37.66
CA THR A 797 -53.34 -7.34 36.74
C THR A 797 -52.10 -6.74 37.38
N PRO A 798 -50.97 -7.48 37.51
CA PRO A 798 -49.78 -6.96 38.20
C PRO A 798 -49.11 -5.79 37.46
N ILE A 799 -49.01 -5.85 36.14
CA ILE A 799 -48.24 -4.87 35.37
C ILE A 799 -49.16 -4.16 34.38
N PRO A 800 -49.14 -2.81 34.30
CA PRO A 800 -49.81 -2.07 33.23
C PRO A 800 -49.30 -2.55 31.87
N GLN A 801 -50.20 -2.82 30.91
CA GLN A 801 -49.76 -2.99 29.53
C GLN A 801 -49.16 -1.65 29.09
N GLN A 802 -47.90 -1.68 28.65
CA GLN A 802 -47.27 -0.51 28.05
C GLN A 802 -48.06 -0.20 26.77
N ASP A 803 -48.61 1.02 26.66
CA ASP A 803 -49.14 1.49 25.39
C ASP A 803 -47.99 1.47 24.38
N ASP A 804 -48.16 0.73 23.28
CA ASP A 804 -47.24 0.76 22.15
C ASP A 804 -47.06 2.22 21.72
N ALA A 805 -45.89 2.79 21.99
CA ALA A 805 -45.50 4.07 21.39
C ALA A 805 -45.56 3.91 19.86
N PRO A 806 -46.01 4.95 19.13
CA PRO A 806 -46.36 4.82 17.73
C PRO A 806 -45.14 4.39 16.92
N VAL A 807 -45.33 3.33 16.13
CA VAL A 807 -44.44 2.91 15.04
C VAL A 807 -44.09 4.17 14.23
N GLU A 808 -42.82 4.54 14.20
CA GLU A 808 -42.32 5.47 13.18
C GLU A 808 -42.62 4.81 11.83
N ASP A 809 -43.43 5.49 11.01
CA ASP A 809 -43.61 5.15 9.61
C ASP A 809 -42.22 5.15 8.96
N ASP A 810 -41.76 3.96 8.56
CA ASP A 810 -40.70 3.80 7.56
C ASP A 810 -41.21 4.41 6.24
N ASP A 811 -40.97 5.72 6.07
CA ASP A 811 -41.06 6.36 4.75
C ASP A 811 -39.75 6.09 4.02
N ASP A 812 -39.71 4.96 3.31
CA ASP A 812 -38.71 4.62 2.31
C ASP A 812 -38.66 5.72 1.23
N GLY A 813 -37.75 6.68 1.44
CA GLY A 813 -37.55 7.84 0.58
C GLY A 813 -36.12 8.00 0.07
N PHE A 814 -35.72 7.09 -0.84
CA PHE A 814 -34.56 7.14 -1.77
C PHE A 814 -33.13 6.99 -1.24
#